data_AF-A0AAP8U783-F1
#
_entry.id   AF-A0AAP8U783-F1
#
_cell.length_a   1.000
_cell.length_b   1.000
_cell.length_c   1.000
_cell.angle_alpha   90.00
_cell.angle_beta   90.00
_cell.angle_gamma   90.00
#
_symmetry.space_group_name_H-M   'P 1'
#
loop_
_entity.id
_entity.type
_entity.pdbx_description
1 polymer ?
#
loop_
_entity_poly.entity_id
_entity_poly.type
_entity_poly.pdbx_seq_one_letter_code
_entity_poly.pdbx_strand_id
1 'polypeptide(L)'
;MTTLHGIWLPDAFFLFCLRGGEIVPVSNWMEQLSTEQQMKLMKSGKVGIRTFQVPYWFDQGEYYPSNKPKLMVQQINGLSITMKEALPFLWQTDEAMLQHSGFMLGDSLRYYQKVAQFALHMLWHANIRPGVQVRKGKRYGYAVADASWDMDLTKEEVRTFSHTLALTMPAICRAYDPQKTGGSDIMTDPHHIQSDFLQNAIQTTVLDWLDLESEELRQQLSKGKGDFSLQWLRGLLTRAMEPIEGTTKELQIFKQQVDMWTKGEGRNKRDCVGQYAMRLYLRLEPPQQFELEVGESIFTLHVYLQPVTEPSRLISVKDIWLGSGEAIAFFGKWLGRAQEFLLEQLGCASLHMPALAAVLRQGLVEQIQLPVHEAFHFLQEIAPRLQAEGVGVQLPSWWLKRGRKRLGLKLRVMQDHSLYAADSSAVIHRLGLHEIIRFDAKAALGDQEISLAELEKIADSKLPFIQLRGEWTEVNQESVKRMLQYLKRAEQDEITLHDMLYLMAEMEASDEWQDIPVVDFELPIALDDLLHGRLEQNLDHIDTPQGLQGVLRPYQKRGYAWLQLMSKLGFGVCLADDMGLGKTIQMITVLMAEKLSAPAIIVCPTSLMNNWSKEIERFAPTLRVYTHHGPERLHQKDLQAKVAEHDVVITSYSLVNRDLADLMEIKWSYLVLDEAQNIKNSKSKQARSAMKIHAQHRIAMTGTPIENRLSELWSIFHFLNPGYLGTLTQFRTQFTLPIERYREQERMESLRKLVKPFILRRLKTDPSIIVDLPEKIESKTYCTLSEEQATLYQAAVNHMMQKINSVEGMQRRGYVLATLTHLKQICDHPALYLHQSADHLDRRSGKVRRVTELVHDIMEQQEAVLLFTQYVDMGNMLAKHFREVLQEEVLFLHGGVSKQERDDMIDRFQSGMGPRIFILSLKAGGVGLNLTRANHVIHFDRWWNPAVENQATDRAYRIGQKKNVHVHRLICQGTLEERIDQLMESKRELAEQVIHSGEQWITELSANELHSLFELREDLICQEEDDLL
;
A
#
# COMPACT_ATOMS: atom_id res chain seq x y z
N MET A 1 -37.46 4.12 34.05
CA MET A 1 -36.75 2.82 33.96
C MET A 1 -35.83 2.68 35.15
N THR A 2 -35.45 1.45 35.52
CA THR A 2 -34.53 1.18 36.64
C THR A 2 -33.08 1.32 36.16
N THR A 3 -32.28 2.17 36.81
CA THR A 3 -30.85 2.36 36.50
C THR A 3 -29.97 1.67 37.53
N LEU A 4 -29.00 0.88 37.08
CA LEU A 4 -28.02 0.19 37.92
C LEU A 4 -26.76 1.06 38.07
N HIS A 5 -26.35 1.29 39.31
CA HIS A 5 -25.19 2.09 39.69
C HIS A 5 -24.20 1.24 40.47
N GLY A 6 -22.91 1.56 40.35
CA GLY A 6 -21.82 0.93 41.10
C GLY A 6 -20.86 1.97 41.66
N ILE A 7 -20.40 1.76 42.90
CA ILE A 7 -19.42 2.62 43.57
C ILE A 7 -18.34 1.77 44.27
N TRP A 8 -17.11 2.28 44.32
CA TRP A 8 -16.04 1.69 45.11
C TRP A 8 -16.05 2.24 46.53
N LEU A 9 -15.95 1.32 47.49
CA LEU A 9 -15.64 1.61 48.87
C LEU A 9 -14.35 0.84 49.20
N PRO A 10 -13.44 1.36 50.02
CA PRO A 10 -12.07 0.82 50.15
C PRO A 10 -11.92 -0.68 50.46
N ASP A 11 -13.00 -1.37 50.83
CA ASP A 11 -13.04 -2.81 51.09
C ASP A 11 -14.03 -3.62 50.22
N ALA A 12 -14.85 -2.98 49.39
CA ALA A 12 -15.84 -3.65 48.56
C ALA A 12 -16.38 -2.78 47.41
N PHE A 13 -16.80 -3.44 46.32
CA PHE A 13 -17.57 -2.78 45.27
C PHE A 13 -19.07 -2.89 45.59
N PHE A 14 -19.79 -1.78 45.51
CA PHE A 14 -21.17 -1.67 45.97
C PHE A 14 -22.12 -1.35 44.81
N LEU A 15 -23.13 -2.19 44.62
CA LEU A 15 -24.13 -2.08 43.56
C LEU A 15 -25.50 -1.70 44.12
N PHE A 16 -26.20 -0.76 43.47
CA PHE A 16 -27.56 -0.35 43.85
C PHE A 16 -28.35 0.14 42.64
N CYS A 17 -29.68 0.14 42.76
CA CYS A 17 -30.60 0.53 41.69
C CYS A 17 -31.42 1.76 42.07
N LEU A 18 -31.62 2.66 41.10
CA LEU A 18 -32.51 3.82 41.22
C LEU A 18 -33.65 3.70 40.20
N ARG A 19 -34.88 4.06 40.56
CA ARG A 19 -36.02 4.14 39.64
C ARG A 19 -36.73 5.48 39.87
N GLY A 20 -36.63 6.39 38.90
CA GLY A 20 -37.22 7.73 39.03
C GLY A 20 -36.62 8.58 40.16
N GLY A 21 -35.36 8.34 40.53
CA GLY A 21 -34.67 9.01 41.65
C GLY A 21 -34.83 8.31 43.00
N GLU A 22 -35.70 7.31 43.13
CA GLU A 22 -35.90 6.54 44.36
C GLU A 22 -35.08 5.24 44.36
N ILE A 23 -34.64 4.81 45.55
CA ILE A 23 -33.82 3.61 45.74
C ILE A 23 -34.71 2.36 45.68
N VAL A 24 -34.34 1.41 44.82
CA VAL A 24 -35.04 0.13 44.70
C VAL A 24 -34.44 -0.87 45.69
N PRO A 25 -35.25 -1.53 46.55
CA PRO A 25 -34.77 -2.55 47.48
C PRO A 25 -34.03 -3.69 46.77
N VAL A 26 -32.93 -4.17 47.37
CA VAL A 26 -32.06 -5.22 46.81
C VAL A 26 -32.81 -6.49 46.42
N SER A 27 -33.78 -6.92 47.23
CA SER A 27 -34.65 -8.06 46.92
C SER A 27 -35.36 -7.93 45.57
N ASN A 28 -35.84 -6.72 45.24
CA ASN A 28 -36.75 -6.50 44.12
C ASN A 28 -36.03 -6.45 42.77
N TRP A 29 -34.78 -5.98 42.75
CA TRP A 29 -34.01 -5.93 41.50
C TRP A 29 -33.09 -7.14 41.31
N MET A 30 -32.73 -7.87 42.37
CA MET A 30 -32.01 -9.14 42.20
C MET A 30 -32.87 -10.19 41.47
N GLU A 31 -34.18 -10.24 41.74
CA GLU A 31 -35.12 -11.15 41.04
C GLU A 31 -35.25 -10.87 39.53
N GLN A 32 -34.89 -9.66 39.08
CA GLN A 32 -34.98 -9.23 37.68
C GLN A 32 -33.69 -9.53 36.88
N LEU A 33 -32.60 -9.91 37.54
CA LEU A 33 -31.36 -10.33 36.87
C LEU A 33 -31.48 -11.78 36.38
N SER A 34 -30.89 -12.09 35.23
CA SER A 34 -30.84 -13.46 34.70
C SER A 34 -30.09 -14.41 35.64
N THR A 35 -30.39 -15.70 35.59
CA THR A 35 -29.75 -16.73 36.45
C THR A 35 -28.22 -16.75 36.27
N GLU A 36 -27.71 -16.46 35.07
CA GLU A 36 -26.28 -16.35 34.80
C GLU A 36 -25.64 -15.11 35.46
N GLN A 37 -26.33 -13.97 35.45
CA GLN A 37 -25.90 -12.74 36.13
C GLN A 37 -25.94 -12.90 37.67
N GLN A 38 -26.98 -13.55 38.18
CA GLN A 38 -27.08 -13.91 39.60
C GLN A 38 -25.93 -14.85 40.01
N MET A 39 -25.63 -15.89 39.22
CA MET A 39 -24.50 -16.79 39.49
C MET A 39 -23.14 -16.07 39.44
N LYS A 40 -22.95 -15.10 38.54
CA LYS A 40 -21.72 -14.31 38.45
C LYS A 40 -21.53 -13.40 39.67
N LEU A 41 -22.61 -12.81 40.20
CA LEU A 41 -22.58 -11.93 41.38
C LEU A 41 -22.53 -12.69 42.71
N MET A 42 -22.99 -13.95 42.76
CA MET A 42 -23.16 -14.73 44.01
C MET A 42 -22.13 -15.87 44.18
N LYS A 43 -21.09 -15.92 43.35
CA LYS A 43 -20.18 -17.06 43.22
C LYS A 43 -19.45 -17.45 44.52
N SER A 44 -19.21 -16.53 45.45
CA SER A 44 -18.42 -16.82 46.66
C SER A 44 -19.21 -16.86 47.98
N GLY A 45 -20.54 -16.70 47.95
CA GLY A 45 -21.38 -16.74 49.16
C GLY A 45 -21.12 -15.64 50.22
N LYS A 46 -20.26 -14.65 49.94
CA LYS A 46 -19.93 -13.52 50.84
C LYS A 46 -20.60 -12.22 50.40
N VAL A 47 -21.85 -12.32 50.00
CA VAL A 47 -22.65 -11.17 49.56
C VAL A 47 -23.37 -10.58 50.77
N GLY A 48 -23.12 -9.31 51.08
CA GLY A 48 -23.71 -8.62 52.23
C GLY A 48 -24.50 -7.38 51.80
N ILE A 49 -25.69 -7.18 52.37
CA ILE A 49 -26.41 -5.91 52.25
C ILE A 49 -25.75 -4.92 53.21
N ARG A 50 -25.31 -3.78 52.69
CA ARG A 50 -24.72 -2.69 53.49
C ARG A 50 -25.44 -1.37 53.20
N THR A 51 -25.40 -0.47 54.17
CA THR A 51 -25.98 0.88 54.06
C THR A 51 -24.86 1.91 54.05
N PHE A 52 -24.85 2.82 53.07
CA PHE A 52 -23.81 3.84 52.94
C PHE A 52 -24.38 5.23 52.65
N GLN A 53 -23.56 6.26 52.89
CA GLN A 53 -23.91 7.64 52.65
C GLN A 53 -23.33 8.11 51.31
N VAL A 54 -24.22 8.52 50.40
CA VAL A 54 -23.85 9.01 49.08
C VAL A 54 -24.12 10.51 48.99
N PRO A 55 -23.13 11.34 48.59
CA PRO A 55 -23.36 12.75 48.32
C PRO A 55 -24.22 12.88 47.06
N TYR A 56 -25.46 13.37 47.20
CA TYR A 56 -26.37 13.60 46.09
C TYR A 56 -26.61 15.11 45.89
N TRP A 57 -26.62 15.53 44.63
CA TRP A 57 -26.99 16.90 44.26
C TRP A 57 -28.50 16.97 44.09
N PHE A 58 -29.19 17.73 44.94
CA PHE A 58 -30.59 18.07 44.71
C PHE A 58 -30.65 19.42 43.98
N ASP A 59 -31.27 19.44 42.80
CA ASP A 59 -31.75 20.69 42.21
C ASP A 59 -33.07 21.02 42.93
N GLN A 60 -33.03 21.92 43.91
CA GLN A 60 -34.26 22.38 44.56
C GLN A 60 -34.88 23.46 43.67
N GLY A 61 -35.91 23.06 42.92
CA GLY A 61 -36.85 23.98 42.33
C GLY A 61 -37.49 24.87 43.39
N GLU A 62 -37.44 26.17 43.13
CA GLU A 62 -38.13 27.29 43.78
C GLU A 62 -37.79 27.60 45.25
N TYR A 63 -37.44 28.88 45.48
CA TYR A 63 -37.17 29.56 46.75
C TYR A 63 -35.82 29.26 47.43
N TYR A 64 -34.72 29.88 46.99
CA TYR A 64 -33.74 30.63 47.82
C TYR A 64 -32.61 31.19 46.94
N PRO A 65 -32.24 32.49 47.02
CA PRO A 65 -31.20 33.09 46.19
C PRO A 65 -29.83 32.89 46.85
N SER A 66 -29.23 31.71 46.70
CA SER A 66 -27.79 31.55 46.88
C SER A 66 -27.28 30.39 46.01
N ASN A 67 -26.70 30.75 44.85
CA ASN A 67 -26.09 29.86 43.86
C ASN A 67 -24.83 29.14 44.38
N LYS A 68 -24.99 28.21 45.34
CA LYS A 68 -24.05 27.11 45.54
C LYS A 68 -24.85 25.85 45.85
N PRO A 69 -24.83 24.85 44.96
CA PRO A 69 -25.51 23.61 45.25
C PRO A 69 -24.88 22.99 46.51
N LYS A 70 -25.72 22.53 47.45
CA LYS A 70 -25.28 21.87 48.68
C LYS A 70 -25.46 20.37 48.54
N LEU A 71 -24.44 19.60 48.89
CA LEU A 71 -24.52 18.15 48.94
C LEU A 71 -25.47 17.74 50.08
N MET A 72 -26.55 17.04 49.74
CA MET A 72 -27.36 16.34 50.73
C MET A 72 -26.96 14.87 50.75
N VAL A 73 -26.79 14.33 51.95
CA VAL A 73 -26.29 12.97 52.15
C VAL A 73 -27.47 12.03 52.32
N GLN A 74 -27.64 11.10 51.39
CA GLN A 74 -28.70 10.09 51.44
C GLN A 74 -28.13 8.72 51.83
N GLN A 75 -28.84 7.99 52.69
CA GLN A 75 -28.50 6.61 53.01
C GLN A 75 -29.06 5.66 51.93
N ILE A 76 -28.17 4.86 51.33
CA ILE A 76 -28.51 3.91 50.27
C ILE A 76 -28.20 2.48 50.73
N ASN A 77 -29.18 1.58 50.56
CA ASN A 77 -29.02 0.14 50.74
C ASN A 77 -28.68 -0.51 49.40
N GLY A 78 -27.72 -1.43 49.41
CA GLY A 78 -27.21 -2.06 48.19
C GLY A 78 -26.39 -3.31 48.46
N LEU A 79 -25.92 -3.91 47.37
CA LEU A 79 -25.20 -5.17 47.36
C LEU A 79 -23.69 -4.92 47.43
N SER A 80 -23.03 -5.41 48.48
CA SER A 80 -21.58 -5.34 48.62
C SER A 80 -20.96 -6.64 48.09
N ILE A 81 -20.11 -6.53 47.06
CA ILE A 81 -19.36 -7.64 46.45
C ILE A 81 -17.86 -7.41 46.57
N THR A 82 -17.10 -8.50 46.54
CA THR A 82 -15.62 -8.42 46.61
C THR A 82 -15.04 -7.93 45.29
N MET A 83 -13.80 -7.39 45.29
CA MET A 83 -13.13 -6.97 44.05
C MET A 83 -13.00 -8.14 43.05
N LYS A 84 -12.77 -9.37 43.55
CA LYS A 84 -12.69 -10.59 42.74
C LYS A 84 -13.98 -10.88 41.96
N GLU A 85 -15.14 -10.58 42.55
CA GLU A 85 -16.44 -10.74 41.91
C GLU A 85 -16.78 -9.54 41.02
N ALA A 86 -16.35 -8.34 41.41
CA ALA A 86 -16.61 -7.10 40.69
C ALA A 86 -15.88 -7.01 39.34
N LEU A 87 -14.63 -7.47 39.24
CA LEU A 87 -13.84 -7.33 38.01
C LEU A 87 -14.43 -8.08 36.80
N PRO A 88 -14.78 -9.38 36.90
CA PRO A 88 -15.45 -10.07 35.79
C PRO A 88 -16.78 -9.41 35.42
N PHE A 89 -17.53 -8.92 36.41
CA PHE A 89 -18.78 -8.20 36.17
C PHE A 89 -18.52 -6.89 35.39
N LEU A 90 -17.56 -6.08 35.81
CA LEU A 90 -17.25 -4.81 35.14
C LEU A 90 -16.71 -5.00 33.70
N TRP A 91 -15.90 -6.04 33.45
CA TRP A 91 -15.34 -6.31 32.14
C TRP A 91 -16.33 -6.94 31.14
N GLN A 92 -17.24 -7.79 31.62
CA GLN A 92 -18.12 -8.59 30.74
C GLN A 92 -19.52 -8.03 30.57
N THR A 93 -19.94 -7.07 31.40
CA THR A 93 -21.30 -6.54 31.35
C THR A 93 -21.46 -5.56 30.20
N ASP A 94 -22.20 -5.98 29.17
CA ASP A 94 -22.59 -5.15 28.03
C ASP A 94 -23.88 -4.36 28.34
N GLU A 95 -23.95 -3.12 27.87
CA GLU A 95 -25.12 -2.26 27.99
C GLU A 95 -26.35 -2.88 27.31
N ALA A 96 -26.15 -3.54 26.16
CA ALA A 96 -27.22 -4.26 25.47
C ALA A 96 -27.78 -5.40 26.33
N MET A 97 -26.93 -6.17 27.02
CA MET A 97 -27.34 -7.29 27.87
C MET A 97 -28.18 -6.81 29.07
N LEU A 98 -27.80 -5.69 29.71
CA LEU A 98 -28.55 -5.12 30.82
C LEU A 98 -29.90 -4.55 30.39
N GLN A 99 -29.98 -3.94 29.21
CA GLN A 99 -31.23 -3.41 28.67
C GLN A 99 -32.26 -4.53 28.41
N HIS A 100 -31.84 -5.70 27.94
CA HIS A 100 -32.72 -6.87 27.79
C HIS A 100 -33.29 -7.35 29.13
N SER A 101 -32.58 -7.14 30.24
CA SER A 101 -33.04 -7.43 31.60
C SER A 101 -33.83 -6.26 32.24
N GLY A 102 -34.13 -5.20 31.50
CA GLY A 102 -34.92 -4.06 31.97
C GLY A 102 -34.14 -3.01 32.78
N PHE A 103 -32.81 -3.09 32.77
CA PHE A 103 -31.93 -2.15 33.47
C PHE A 103 -31.21 -1.21 32.49
N MET A 104 -31.06 0.06 32.88
CA MET A 104 -30.14 0.99 32.22
C MET A 104 -28.85 1.14 33.03
N LEU A 105 -27.73 1.26 32.33
CA LEU A 105 -26.41 1.43 32.94
C LEU A 105 -26.21 2.88 33.40
N GLY A 106 -26.06 3.10 34.70
CA GLY A 106 -25.81 4.42 35.27
C GLY A 106 -24.37 4.91 35.07
N ASP A 107 -24.17 6.23 35.12
CA ASP A 107 -22.87 6.89 34.85
C ASP A 107 -21.75 6.43 35.79
N SER A 108 -22.07 6.11 37.04
CA SER A 108 -21.10 5.59 38.00
C SER A 108 -20.57 4.21 37.62
N LEU A 109 -21.45 3.34 37.11
CA LEU A 109 -21.05 2.02 36.68
C LEU A 109 -20.25 2.09 35.37
N ARG A 110 -20.65 2.94 34.41
CA ARG A 110 -19.86 3.26 33.20
C ARG A 110 -18.46 3.73 33.55
N TYR A 111 -18.34 4.61 34.54
CA TYR A 111 -17.07 5.11 35.02
C TYR A 111 -16.17 3.97 35.52
N TYR A 112 -16.67 3.12 36.42
CA TYR A 112 -15.87 2.01 36.96
C TYR A 112 -15.57 0.92 35.91
N GLN A 113 -16.40 0.75 34.88
CA GLN A 113 -16.04 -0.09 33.73
C GLN A 113 -14.81 0.46 32.99
N LYS A 114 -14.74 1.78 32.78
CA LYS A 114 -13.57 2.42 32.17
C LYS A 114 -12.33 2.33 33.05
N VAL A 115 -12.48 2.51 34.36
CA VAL A 115 -11.36 2.35 35.31
C VAL A 115 -10.88 0.89 35.36
N ALA A 116 -11.79 -0.09 35.33
CA ALA A 116 -11.43 -1.51 35.27
C ALA A 116 -10.77 -1.91 33.94
N GLN A 117 -11.21 -1.34 32.80
CA GLN A 117 -10.53 -1.50 31.51
C GLN A 117 -9.12 -0.91 31.54
N PHE A 118 -8.94 0.25 32.21
CA PHE A 118 -7.63 0.85 32.38
C PHE A 118 -6.70 -0.02 33.24
N ALA A 119 -7.20 -0.64 34.32
CA ALA A 119 -6.43 -1.61 35.10
C ALA A 119 -5.96 -2.79 34.23
N LEU A 120 -6.84 -3.32 33.38
CA LEU A 120 -6.50 -4.41 32.44
C LEU A 120 -5.42 -3.97 31.44
N HIS A 121 -5.53 -2.75 30.91
CA HIS A 121 -4.52 -2.17 30.02
C HIS A 121 -3.14 -2.06 30.70
N MET A 122 -3.10 -1.64 31.97
CA MET A 122 -1.86 -1.59 32.75
C MET A 122 -1.22 -2.97 32.93
N LEU A 123 -2.04 -4.00 33.18
CA LEU A 123 -1.59 -5.39 33.28
C LEU A 123 -1.07 -5.92 31.94
N TRP A 124 -1.82 -5.71 30.86
CA TRP A 124 -1.48 -6.20 29.52
C TRP A 124 -0.15 -5.66 29.01
N HIS A 125 0.13 -4.38 29.27
CA HIS A 125 1.37 -3.72 28.87
C HIS A 125 2.50 -3.83 29.89
N ALA A 126 2.34 -4.65 30.94
CA ALA A 126 3.31 -4.80 32.02
C ALA A 126 3.74 -3.47 32.67
N ASN A 127 2.86 -2.46 32.70
CA ASN A 127 3.13 -1.15 33.32
C ASN A 127 2.80 -1.19 34.83
N ILE A 128 3.21 -2.25 35.53
CA ILE A 128 3.01 -2.42 36.98
C ILE A 128 4.36 -2.66 37.65
N ARG A 129 4.49 -2.31 38.93
CA ARG A 129 5.71 -2.53 39.70
C ARG A 129 5.41 -2.96 41.13
N PRO A 130 6.29 -3.75 41.75
CA PRO A 130 6.15 -4.06 43.17
C PRO A 130 6.46 -2.81 44.00
N GLY A 131 5.73 -2.62 45.10
CA GLY A 131 5.77 -1.42 45.93
C GLY A 131 5.49 -1.73 47.40
N VAL A 132 5.67 -0.70 48.23
CA VAL A 132 5.42 -0.76 49.68
C VAL A 132 4.61 0.45 50.13
N GLN A 133 3.48 0.18 50.78
CA GLN A 133 2.63 1.21 51.38
C GLN A 133 2.78 1.22 52.89
N VAL A 134 3.35 2.32 53.41
CA VAL A 134 3.55 2.50 54.85
C VAL A 134 2.36 3.27 55.42
N ARG A 135 1.64 2.64 56.34
CA ARG A 135 0.51 3.19 57.11
C ARG A 135 0.92 3.40 58.58
N LYS A 136 0.25 4.32 59.27
CA LYS A 136 0.50 4.57 60.71
C LYS A 136 0.06 3.36 61.52
N GLY A 137 0.94 2.86 62.39
CA GLY A 137 0.62 1.77 63.31
C GLY A 137 -0.25 2.24 64.47
N LYS A 138 -0.90 1.29 65.16
CA LYS A 138 -1.69 1.57 66.38
C LYS A 138 -0.85 2.06 67.56
N ARG A 139 0.47 1.84 67.53
CA ARG A 139 1.43 2.17 68.60
C ARG A 139 2.27 3.38 68.19
N TYR A 140 2.44 4.36 69.09
CA TYR A 140 3.22 5.57 68.82
C TYR A 140 4.68 5.22 68.46
N GLY A 141 5.17 5.72 67.32
CA GLY A 141 6.52 5.44 66.81
C GLY A 141 6.67 4.19 65.94
N TYR A 142 5.60 3.39 65.79
CA TYR A 142 5.56 2.22 64.92
C TYR A 142 4.70 2.48 63.69
N ALA A 143 5.09 1.85 62.59
CA ALA A 143 4.33 1.86 61.34
C ALA A 143 4.07 0.43 60.89
N VAL A 144 3.16 0.31 59.94
CA VAL A 144 2.73 -0.95 59.35
C VAL A 144 2.93 -0.78 57.84
N ALA A 145 3.60 -1.72 57.19
CA ALA A 145 3.86 -1.65 55.76
C ALA A 145 3.20 -2.82 55.04
N ASP A 146 2.46 -2.53 53.97
CA ASP A 146 1.81 -3.52 53.13
C ASP A 146 2.54 -3.61 51.79
N ALA A 147 2.72 -4.84 51.32
CA ALA A 147 3.16 -5.10 49.96
C ALA A 147 2.04 -4.73 48.97
N SER A 148 2.38 -3.98 47.92
CA SER A 148 1.42 -3.58 46.89
C SER A 148 1.99 -3.75 45.48
N TRP A 149 1.13 -4.05 44.52
CA TRP A 149 1.41 -3.85 43.11
C TRP A 149 0.94 -2.45 42.70
N ASP A 150 1.90 -1.56 42.49
CA ASP A 150 1.66 -0.17 42.13
C ASP A 150 1.69 0.02 40.61
N MET A 151 0.99 1.04 40.12
CA MET A 151 1.03 1.43 38.71
C MET A 151 2.36 2.10 38.36
N ASP A 152 2.91 1.76 37.20
CA ASP A 152 4.04 2.49 36.65
C ASP A 152 3.56 3.72 35.86
N LEU A 153 3.66 4.89 36.50
CA LEU A 153 3.28 6.20 35.94
C LEU A 153 4.49 6.97 35.34
N THR A 154 5.54 6.25 34.92
CA THR A 154 6.70 6.82 34.23
C THR A 154 6.32 7.41 32.87
N LYS A 155 5.43 6.72 32.14
CA LYS A 155 4.93 7.17 30.83
C LYS A 155 3.94 8.34 31.00
N GLU A 156 4.17 9.40 30.23
CA GLU A 156 3.35 10.62 30.27
C GLU A 156 1.89 10.37 29.86
N GLU A 157 1.67 9.53 28.85
CA GLU A 157 0.32 9.13 28.39
C GLU A 157 -0.50 8.45 29.49
N VAL A 158 0.11 7.49 30.20
CA VAL A 158 -0.52 6.75 31.30
C VAL A 158 -0.86 7.69 32.46
N ARG A 159 0.07 8.59 32.80
CA ARG A 159 -0.14 9.60 33.85
C ARG A 159 -1.28 10.54 33.50
N THR A 160 -1.31 11.02 32.27
CA THR A 160 -2.32 11.95 31.76
C THR A 160 -3.71 11.30 31.78
N PHE A 161 -3.82 10.07 31.26
CA PHE A 161 -5.09 9.35 31.25
C PHE A 161 -5.59 9.03 32.66
N SER A 162 -4.71 8.61 33.58
CA SER A 162 -5.06 8.42 34.99
C SER A 162 -5.59 9.71 35.61
N HIS A 163 -4.95 10.85 35.34
CA HIS A 163 -5.37 12.15 35.85
C HIS A 163 -6.73 12.58 35.28
N THR A 164 -6.94 12.43 33.97
CA THR A 164 -8.23 12.73 33.31
C THR A 164 -9.35 11.88 33.90
N LEU A 165 -9.14 10.58 34.09
CA LEU A 165 -10.13 9.70 34.70
C LEU A 165 -10.53 10.16 36.11
N ALA A 166 -9.60 10.61 36.95
CA ALA A 166 -9.96 11.17 38.26
C ALA A 166 -10.80 12.46 38.14
N LEU A 167 -10.43 13.38 37.24
CA LEU A 167 -11.16 14.63 37.04
C LEU A 167 -12.60 14.40 36.53
N THR A 168 -12.80 13.38 35.70
CA THR A 168 -14.13 13.01 35.17
C THR A 168 -14.98 12.16 36.10
N MET A 169 -14.52 11.87 37.33
CA MET A 169 -15.24 11.01 38.27
C MET A 169 -16.62 11.59 38.63
N PRO A 170 -17.73 10.87 38.35
CA PRO A 170 -19.07 11.29 38.73
C PRO A 170 -19.18 11.54 40.25
N ALA A 171 -19.95 12.55 40.65
CA ALA A 171 -20.07 12.94 42.07
C ALA A 171 -20.57 11.79 42.97
N ILE A 172 -21.47 10.96 42.44
CA ILE A 172 -22.01 9.78 43.14
C ILE A 172 -20.93 8.73 43.47
N CYS A 173 -19.81 8.71 42.72
CA CYS A 173 -18.67 7.83 42.98
C CYS A 173 -17.81 8.28 44.17
N ARG A 174 -18.03 9.49 44.69
CA ARG A 174 -17.33 10.05 45.87
C ARG A 174 -18.04 9.73 47.18
N ALA A 175 -18.77 8.61 47.19
CA ALA A 175 -19.47 8.10 48.37
C ALA A 175 -18.49 7.68 49.47
N TYR A 176 -18.93 7.76 50.73
CA TYR A 176 -18.08 7.42 51.87
C TYR A 176 -18.86 6.67 52.95
N ASP A 177 -18.13 5.91 53.77
CA ASP A 177 -18.68 5.23 54.95
C ASP A 177 -18.42 6.05 56.23
N PRO A 178 -19.46 6.64 56.85
CA PRO A 178 -19.30 7.48 58.04
C PRO A 178 -18.63 6.78 59.22
N GLN A 179 -18.77 5.46 59.32
CA GLN A 179 -18.20 4.68 60.43
C GLN A 179 -16.70 4.46 60.27
N LYS A 180 -16.18 4.51 59.05
CA LYS A 180 -14.76 4.32 58.74
C LYS A 180 -14.00 5.62 58.50
N THR A 181 -14.67 6.67 58.03
CA THR A 181 -14.00 7.91 57.60
C THR A 181 -13.76 8.93 58.71
N GLY A 182 -14.41 8.78 59.88
CA GLY A 182 -14.19 9.67 61.03
C GLY A 182 -14.38 11.17 60.74
N GLY A 183 -15.05 11.53 59.65
CA GLY A 183 -15.25 12.92 59.20
C GLY A 183 -14.08 13.56 58.44
N SER A 184 -13.10 12.79 57.94
CA SER A 184 -11.96 13.33 57.17
C SER A 184 -12.31 13.54 55.68
N ASP A 185 -12.25 14.78 55.18
CA ASP A 185 -12.47 15.17 53.77
C ASP A 185 -11.55 14.44 52.76
N ILE A 186 -10.39 13.94 53.20
CA ILE A 186 -9.39 13.25 52.37
C ILE A 186 -9.98 12.01 51.67
N MET A 187 -11.00 11.36 52.25
CA MET A 187 -11.61 10.16 51.66
C MET A 187 -12.62 10.46 50.54
N THR A 188 -12.84 11.74 50.20
CA THR A 188 -13.69 12.16 49.07
C THR A 188 -12.89 12.64 47.85
N ASP A 189 -11.56 12.62 47.93
CA ASP A 189 -10.67 12.98 46.81
C ASP A 189 -10.80 11.95 45.68
N PRO A 190 -11.22 12.36 44.46
CA PRO A 190 -11.34 11.45 43.33
C PRO A 190 -10.03 10.75 42.95
N HIS A 191 -8.86 11.39 43.16
CA HIS A 191 -7.58 10.74 42.90
C HIS A 191 -7.32 9.58 43.86
N HIS A 192 -7.67 9.77 45.13
CA HIS A 192 -7.48 8.74 46.16
C HIS A 192 -8.41 7.54 45.90
N ILE A 193 -9.70 7.79 45.64
CA ILE A 193 -10.70 6.73 45.39
C ILE A 193 -10.32 5.93 44.13
N GLN A 194 -9.93 6.62 43.05
CA GLN A 194 -9.51 5.98 41.82
C GLN A 194 -8.24 5.14 42.02
N SER A 195 -7.23 5.69 42.69
CA SER A 195 -5.95 5.00 42.95
C SER A 195 -6.17 3.75 43.81
N ASP A 196 -7.03 3.84 44.82
CA ASP A 196 -7.35 2.72 45.71
C ASP A 196 -8.09 1.60 44.97
N PHE A 197 -9.06 1.94 44.12
CA PHE A 197 -9.73 0.97 43.24
C PHE A 197 -8.73 0.31 42.28
N LEU A 198 -7.90 1.10 41.58
CA LEU A 198 -6.93 0.58 40.60
C LEU A 198 -5.91 -0.36 41.26
N GLN A 199 -5.38 0.02 42.41
CA GLN A 199 -4.45 -0.81 43.16
C GLN A 199 -5.09 -2.14 43.59
N ASN A 200 -6.31 -2.10 44.14
CA ASN A 200 -7.02 -3.33 44.52
C ASN A 200 -7.35 -4.21 43.31
N ALA A 201 -7.68 -3.60 42.17
CA ALA A 201 -7.97 -4.31 40.92
C ALA A 201 -6.72 -5.05 40.40
N ILE A 202 -5.59 -4.34 40.34
CA ILE A 202 -4.29 -4.88 39.91
C ILE A 202 -3.84 -5.98 40.88
N GLN A 203 -3.82 -5.70 42.19
CA GLN A 203 -3.42 -6.65 43.22
C GLN A 203 -4.26 -7.94 43.15
N THR A 204 -5.58 -7.81 43.03
CA THR A 204 -6.48 -8.98 42.96
C THR A 204 -6.21 -9.80 41.70
N THR A 205 -6.03 -9.15 40.54
CA THR A 205 -5.80 -9.84 39.27
C THR A 205 -4.44 -10.54 39.24
N VAL A 206 -3.39 -9.86 39.72
CA VAL A 206 -2.04 -10.44 39.81
C VAL A 206 -2.03 -11.64 40.76
N LEU A 207 -2.67 -11.54 41.93
CA LEU A 207 -2.76 -12.67 42.87
C LEU A 207 -3.66 -13.80 42.38
N ASP A 208 -4.67 -13.53 41.54
CA ASP A 208 -5.47 -14.57 40.88
C ASP A 208 -4.67 -15.28 39.76
N TRP A 209 -3.77 -14.57 39.07
CA TRP A 209 -2.85 -15.15 38.07
C TRP A 209 -1.70 -15.93 38.71
N LEU A 210 -1.13 -15.40 39.80
CA LEU A 210 -0.05 -16.00 40.57
C LEU A 210 -0.55 -17.11 41.51
N ASP A 211 -1.71 -17.74 41.25
CA ASP A 211 -2.22 -18.90 42.01
C ASP A 211 -1.35 -20.16 41.72
N LEU A 212 -0.03 -19.99 41.91
CA LEU A 212 1.01 -20.97 42.00
C LEU A 212 0.82 -21.70 43.32
N GLU A 213 0.22 -22.87 43.25
CA GLU A 213 0.28 -23.92 44.27
C GLU A 213 1.71 -24.50 44.44
N SER A 214 2.77 -23.67 44.38
CA SER A 214 4.11 -24.16 44.71
C SER A 214 4.28 -24.18 46.23
N GLU A 215 4.00 -25.33 46.82
CA GLU A 215 4.14 -25.58 48.26
C GLU A 215 5.59 -25.34 48.74
N GLU A 216 6.58 -25.53 47.85
CA GLU A 216 8.00 -25.22 48.08
C GLU A 216 8.28 -23.73 48.31
N LEU A 217 7.67 -22.84 47.52
CA LEU A 217 7.90 -21.40 47.59
C LEU A 217 7.23 -20.83 48.86
N ARG A 218 6.08 -21.40 49.26
CA ARG A 218 5.46 -21.15 50.58
C ARG A 218 6.35 -21.61 51.73
N GLN A 219 6.98 -22.79 51.62
CA GLN A 219 7.89 -23.29 52.66
C GLN A 219 9.16 -22.42 52.79
N GLN A 220 9.75 -21.97 51.69
CA GLN A 220 10.94 -21.11 51.71
C GLN A 220 10.63 -19.72 52.29
N LEU A 221 9.52 -19.11 51.89
CA LEU A 221 9.07 -17.81 52.42
C LEU A 221 8.62 -17.89 53.88
N SER A 222 8.24 -19.08 54.39
CA SER A 222 7.83 -19.27 55.79
C SER A 222 8.98 -19.15 56.81
N LYS A 223 10.24 -19.33 56.38
CA LYS A 223 11.42 -19.38 57.26
C LYS A 223 11.92 -18.01 57.72
N GLY A 224 11.44 -16.91 57.14
CA GLY A 224 12.00 -15.56 57.32
C GLY A 224 11.14 -14.58 58.12
N LYS A 225 10.78 -14.89 59.37
CA LYS A 225 9.95 -13.97 60.21
C LYS A 225 10.66 -12.66 60.63
N GLY A 226 11.95 -12.47 60.34
CA GLY A 226 12.73 -11.28 60.74
C GLY A 226 13.22 -10.37 59.61
N ASP A 227 13.02 -10.73 58.34
CA ASP A 227 13.53 -9.96 57.20
C ASP A 227 12.38 -9.24 56.48
N PHE A 228 12.40 -7.91 56.45
CA PHE A 228 11.40 -7.09 55.77
C PHE A 228 11.26 -7.45 54.28
N SER A 229 12.35 -7.85 53.63
CA SER A 229 12.37 -8.23 52.21
C SER A 229 11.59 -9.51 51.95
N LEU A 230 11.76 -10.52 52.82
CA LEU A 230 11.04 -11.79 52.72
C LEU A 230 9.56 -11.62 53.08
N GLN A 231 9.24 -10.80 54.09
CA GLN A 231 7.86 -10.48 54.42
C GLN A 231 7.16 -9.70 53.29
N TRP A 232 7.88 -8.77 52.65
CA TRP A 232 7.38 -8.03 51.49
C TRP A 232 7.14 -8.93 50.28
N LEU A 233 8.10 -9.79 49.92
CA LEU A 233 7.92 -10.78 48.84
C LEU A 233 6.75 -11.72 49.12
N ARG A 234 6.58 -12.17 50.38
CA ARG A 234 5.44 -12.97 50.80
C ARG A 234 4.12 -12.22 50.61
N GLY A 235 4.07 -10.93 50.93
CA GLY A 235 2.89 -10.09 50.72
C GLY A 235 2.56 -9.82 49.24
N LEU A 236 3.56 -9.78 48.36
CA LEU A 236 3.35 -9.61 46.91
C LEU A 236 2.83 -10.87 46.23
N LEU A 237 3.27 -12.04 46.70
CA LEU A 237 3.05 -13.33 46.06
C LEU A 237 1.91 -14.14 46.70
N THR A 238 1.47 -13.78 47.91
CA THR A 238 0.43 -14.52 48.63
C THR A 238 -0.68 -13.61 49.11
N ARG A 239 -1.89 -14.15 49.25
CA ARG A 239 -3.05 -13.44 49.82
C ARG A 239 -2.95 -13.25 51.35
N ALA A 240 -1.87 -13.71 51.98
CA ALA A 240 -1.65 -13.52 53.41
C ALA A 240 -1.23 -12.08 53.67
N MET A 241 -2.21 -11.20 53.91
CA MET A 241 -2.02 -9.81 54.35
C MET A 241 -1.55 -9.74 55.81
N GLU A 242 -0.48 -10.45 56.17
CA GLU A 242 0.23 -10.12 57.41
C GLU A 242 1.06 -8.87 57.12
N PRO A 243 0.74 -7.72 57.72
CA PRO A 243 1.44 -6.52 57.37
C PRO A 243 2.80 -6.47 58.09
N ILE A 244 3.78 -5.85 57.46
CA ILE A 244 5.15 -5.74 57.95
C ILE A 244 5.17 -4.72 59.10
N GLU A 245 5.40 -5.18 60.32
CA GLU A 245 5.49 -4.31 61.49
C GLU A 245 6.95 -3.90 61.75
N GLY A 246 7.17 -2.60 61.96
CA GLY A 246 8.50 -2.07 62.25
C GLY A 246 8.43 -0.64 62.77
N THR A 247 9.59 -0.06 63.11
CA THR A 247 9.62 1.37 63.45
C THR A 247 9.34 2.20 62.20
N THR A 248 8.74 3.39 62.37
CA THR A 248 8.43 4.27 61.23
C THR A 248 9.67 4.58 60.39
N LYS A 249 10.85 4.71 61.02
CA LYS A 249 12.11 5.01 60.35
C LYS A 249 12.61 3.82 59.52
N GLU A 250 12.58 2.61 60.07
CA GLU A 250 12.97 1.39 59.37
C GLU A 250 12.09 1.14 58.14
N LEU A 251 10.77 1.26 58.28
CA LEU A 251 9.84 1.04 57.17
C LEU A 251 9.93 2.14 56.09
N GLN A 252 10.27 3.37 56.46
CA GLN A 252 10.56 4.43 55.49
C GLN A 252 11.85 4.17 54.71
N ILE A 253 12.91 3.69 55.39
CA ILE A 253 14.16 3.30 54.72
C ILE A 253 13.91 2.12 53.78
N PHE A 254 13.17 1.12 54.24
CA PHE A 254 12.80 -0.04 53.43
C PHE A 254 11.98 0.37 52.20
N LYS A 255 10.98 1.24 52.37
CA LYS A 255 10.22 1.81 51.25
C LYS A 255 11.13 2.54 50.27
N GLN A 256 12.10 3.33 50.74
CA GLN A 256 13.05 4.02 49.86
C GLN A 256 13.93 3.03 49.09
N GLN A 257 14.37 1.94 49.71
CA GLN A 257 15.15 0.90 49.05
C GLN A 257 14.34 0.20 47.96
N VAL A 258 13.09 -0.15 48.24
CA VAL A 258 12.17 -0.73 47.25
C VAL A 258 11.89 0.26 46.12
N ASP A 259 11.58 1.52 46.43
CA ASP A 259 11.34 2.56 45.42
C ASP A 259 12.58 2.80 44.53
N MET A 260 13.79 2.79 45.10
CA MET A 260 15.03 2.92 44.32
C MET A 260 15.24 1.72 43.40
N TRP A 261 14.94 0.51 43.88
CA TRP A 261 15.03 -0.71 43.09
C TRP A 261 14.02 -0.71 41.92
N THR A 262 12.80 -0.21 42.14
CA THR A 262 11.70 -0.35 41.16
C THR A 262 11.50 0.85 40.23
N LYS A 263 11.80 2.09 40.65
CA LYS A 263 11.59 3.29 39.82
C LYS A 263 12.62 3.44 38.71
N GLY A 264 13.78 2.79 38.82
CA GLY A 264 14.83 2.93 37.83
C GLY A 264 15.29 4.38 37.60
N GLU A 265 14.97 5.35 38.48
CA GLU A 265 15.39 6.76 38.34
C GLU A 265 16.91 6.95 38.52
N GLY A 266 17.65 5.87 38.78
CA GLY A 266 19.12 5.78 38.61
C GLY A 266 19.59 5.29 37.24
N ARG A 267 18.74 4.67 36.43
CA ARG A 267 19.07 3.96 35.16
C ARG A 267 19.57 4.88 34.04
N ASN A 268 19.32 6.18 34.11
CA ASN A 268 19.78 7.15 33.10
C ASN A 268 20.86 8.13 33.58
N LYS A 269 21.38 8.01 34.82
CA LYS A 269 22.45 8.91 35.29
C LYS A 269 23.61 8.27 36.04
N ARG A 270 23.61 6.96 36.37
CA ARG A 270 24.75 6.30 37.04
C ARG A 270 24.87 4.79 36.76
N ASP A 271 24.93 4.37 35.49
CA ASP A 271 25.47 3.03 35.13
C ASP A 271 27.00 3.05 35.24
N CYS A 272 27.44 3.22 36.47
CA CYS A 272 28.80 3.45 36.89
C CYS A 272 29.05 2.51 38.07
N VAL A 273 29.48 1.28 37.79
CA VAL A 273 30.11 0.42 38.81
C VAL A 273 31.51 1.03 39.02
N GLY A 274 31.58 2.16 39.73
CA GLY A 274 32.73 3.09 39.64
C GLY A 274 32.70 3.93 38.33
N GLN A 275 33.81 4.57 37.94
CA GLN A 275 33.89 5.44 36.73
C GLN A 275 33.70 4.69 35.38
N TYR A 276 33.37 3.40 35.39
CA TYR A 276 33.32 2.55 34.21
C TYR A 276 31.90 2.00 34.00
N ALA A 277 31.34 2.25 32.81
CA ALA A 277 30.15 1.55 32.35
C ALA A 277 30.54 0.09 32.02
N MET A 278 29.77 -0.87 32.52
CA MET A 278 29.96 -2.31 32.30
C MET A 278 28.78 -2.87 31.48
N ARG A 279 28.98 -3.99 30.80
CA ARG A 279 27.91 -4.74 30.13
C ARG A 279 28.12 -6.24 30.26
N LEU A 280 27.03 -7.01 30.21
CA LEU A 280 27.08 -8.46 30.06
C LEU A 280 27.70 -8.81 28.70
N TYR A 281 28.54 -9.83 28.66
CA TYR A 281 29.19 -10.30 27.43
C TYR A 281 29.03 -11.81 27.27
N LEU A 282 28.43 -12.25 26.17
CA LEU A 282 28.20 -13.66 25.85
C LEU A 282 29.07 -14.07 24.66
N ARG A 283 29.81 -15.16 24.77
CA ARG A 283 30.66 -15.67 23.69
C ARG A 283 30.27 -17.09 23.32
N LEU A 284 29.82 -17.29 22.08
CA LEU A 284 29.47 -18.61 21.56
C LEU A 284 30.67 -19.24 20.83
N GLU A 285 31.09 -20.42 21.26
CA GLU A 285 32.17 -21.19 20.63
C GLU A 285 31.65 -22.46 19.95
N PRO A 286 32.06 -22.72 18.68
CA PRO A 286 31.73 -23.95 17.98
C PRO A 286 32.56 -25.15 18.50
N PRO A 287 32.09 -26.39 18.31
CA PRO A 287 32.84 -27.60 18.64
C PRO A 287 34.14 -27.72 17.80
N GLN A 288 35.21 -28.29 18.38
CA GLN A 288 36.55 -28.35 17.79
C GLN A 288 36.76 -29.49 16.77
N GLN A 289 35.95 -30.56 16.80
CA GLN A 289 36.01 -31.68 15.85
C GLN A 289 34.59 -32.17 15.52
N PHE A 290 34.34 -32.48 14.25
CA PHE A 290 33.09 -33.07 13.76
C PHE A 290 33.39 -34.42 13.10
N GLU A 291 32.91 -35.51 13.68
CA GLU A 291 32.71 -36.78 12.97
C GLU A 291 31.24 -36.83 12.52
N LEU A 292 31.01 -37.33 11.31
CA LEU A 292 29.71 -37.41 10.63
C LEU A 292 28.69 -38.37 11.28
N GLU A 293 28.84 -38.65 12.58
CA GLU A 293 27.83 -39.37 13.34
C GLU A 293 26.77 -38.40 13.86
N VAL A 294 25.54 -38.66 13.40
CA VAL A 294 24.35 -37.84 13.61
C VAL A 294 24.02 -37.78 15.11
N GLY A 295 24.30 -36.66 15.79
CA GLY A 295 23.56 -36.33 17.03
C GLY A 295 24.22 -35.46 18.10
N GLU A 296 25.54 -35.40 18.25
CA GLU A 296 26.15 -34.93 19.53
C GLU A 296 27.11 -33.73 19.42
N SER A 297 26.93 -32.85 18.42
CA SER A 297 27.73 -31.61 18.38
C SER A 297 27.18 -30.58 19.38
N ILE A 298 27.97 -30.25 20.40
CA ILE A 298 27.60 -29.32 21.48
C ILE A 298 28.38 -28.01 21.32
N PHE A 299 27.66 -26.89 21.25
CA PHE A 299 28.21 -25.54 21.30
C PHE A 299 28.40 -25.11 22.75
N THR A 300 29.40 -24.28 23.03
CA THR A 300 29.63 -23.76 24.39
C THR A 300 29.43 -22.25 24.41
N LEU A 301 28.48 -21.78 25.22
CA LEU A 301 28.23 -20.36 25.47
C LEU A 301 28.90 -19.95 26.77
N HIS A 302 29.88 -19.05 26.69
CA HIS A 302 30.61 -18.50 27.83
C HIS A 302 30.02 -17.15 28.26
N VAL A 303 29.93 -16.94 29.58
CA VAL A 303 29.39 -15.73 30.19
C VAL A 303 30.52 -14.89 30.81
N TYR A 304 30.56 -13.61 30.49
CA TYR A 304 31.57 -12.65 30.97
C TYR A 304 30.95 -11.29 31.31
N LEU A 305 31.71 -10.45 32.03
CA LEU A 305 31.44 -9.03 32.19
C LEU A 305 32.50 -8.22 31.45
N GLN A 306 32.09 -7.20 30.68
CA GLN A 306 32.99 -6.39 29.85
C GLN A 306 32.84 -4.89 30.17
N PRO A 307 33.95 -4.16 30.41
CA PRO A 307 33.94 -2.70 30.46
C PRO A 307 33.66 -2.10 29.07
N VAL A 308 32.74 -1.14 29.00
CA VAL A 308 32.38 -0.42 27.77
C VAL A 308 33.55 0.43 27.25
N THR A 309 34.40 0.92 28.14
CA THR A 309 35.58 1.75 27.82
C THR A 309 36.77 0.96 27.28
N GLU A 310 36.88 -0.33 27.60
CA GLU A 310 37.95 -1.22 27.12
C GLU A 310 37.39 -2.58 26.67
N PRO A 311 36.93 -2.70 25.42
CA PRO A 311 36.33 -3.93 24.91
C PRO A 311 37.26 -5.15 24.85
N SER A 312 38.58 -4.95 24.98
CA SER A 312 39.56 -6.04 24.89
C SER A 312 39.65 -6.90 26.16
N ARG A 313 39.05 -6.48 27.28
CA ARG A 313 39.17 -7.15 28.58
C ARG A 313 37.84 -7.78 29.00
N LEU A 314 37.86 -9.08 29.30
CA LEU A 314 36.71 -9.84 29.77
C LEU A 314 36.96 -10.29 31.22
N ILE A 315 35.97 -10.13 32.09
CA ILE A 315 35.98 -10.57 33.49
C ILE A 315 35.14 -11.84 33.60
N SER A 316 35.71 -12.91 34.16
CA SER A 316 35.01 -14.19 34.32
C SER A 316 34.00 -14.14 35.47
N VAL A 317 32.97 -15.00 35.41
CA VAL A 317 31.97 -15.11 36.48
C VAL A 317 32.64 -15.61 37.77
N LYS A 318 33.59 -16.55 37.68
CA LYS A 318 34.36 -17.07 38.83
C LYS A 318 35.14 -15.99 39.54
N ASP A 319 35.75 -15.04 38.82
CA ASP A 319 36.48 -13.91 39.44
C ASP A 319 35.53 -12.96 40.18
N ILE A 320 34.28 -12.82 39.71
CA ILE A 320 33.25 -12.00 40.35
C ILE A 320 32.71 -12.65 41.64
N TRP A 321 32.60 -13.98 41.68
CA TRP A 321 32.06 -14.71 42.84
C TRP A 321 33.10 -15.13 43.88
N LEU A 322 34.31 -15.50 43.46
CA LEU A 322 35.40 -15.90 44.37
C LEU A 322 36.19 -14.71 44.95
N GLY A 323 35.94 -13.49 44.47
CA GLY A 323 36.48 -12.26 45.04
C GLY A 323 36.04 -12.07 46.48
N SER A 324 36.85 -12.53 47.42
CA SER A 324 36.64 -12.42 48.86
C SER A 324 36.98 -11.02 49.36
N GLY A 325 36.05 -10.05 49.31
CA GLY A 325 36.14 -8.77 50.06
C GLY A 325 37.31 -7.83 49.74
N GLU A 326 38.32 -8.28 49.00
CA GLU A 326 39.50 -7.58 48.54
C GLU A 326 39.82 -8.09 47.11
N ALA A 327 40.11 -7.14 46.21
CA ALA A 327 40.67 -7.34 44.87
C ALA A 327 39.74 -7.75 43.71
N ILE A 328 39.01 -6.76 43.18
CA ILE A 328 39.18 -6.42 41.75
C ILE A 328 39.67 -4.96 41.71
N ALA A 329 40.97 -4.77 41.96
CA ALA A 329 41.61 -3.47 41.81
C ALA A 329 41.73 -3.17 40.30
N PHE A 330 40.78 -2.43 39.74
CA PHE A 330 40.83 -1.99 38.36
C PHE A 330 41.40 -0.56 38.33
N PHE A 331 42.65 -0.39 37.87
CA PHE A 331 43.38 0.89 37.87
C PHE A 331 43.43 1.60 39.24
N GLY A 332 43.55 0.85 40.35
CA GLY A 332 43.59 1.45 41.70
C GLY A 332 42.24 2.02 42.18
N LYS A 333 41.11 1.70 41.52
CA LYS A 333 39.76 2.06 41.95
C LYS A 333 38.86 0.82 42.10
N TRP A 334 37.91 0.91 43.03
CA TRP A 334 37.12 -0.20 43.56
C TRP A 334 35.81 -0.41 42.77
N LEU A 335 35.57 -1.60 42.22
CA LEU A 335 34.29 -1.99 41.59
C LEU A 335 33.30 -2.43 42.67
N GLY A 336 32.64 -1.48 43.33
CA GLY A 336 31.51 -1.80 44.21
C GLY A 336 30.31 -2.26 43.38
N ARG A 337 29.73 -3.44 43.68
CA ARG A 337 28.47 -3.99 43.11
C ARG A 337 28.57 -4.80 41.80
N ALA A 338 29.73 -5.37 41.47
CA ALA A 338 29.86 -6.21 40.26
C ALA A 338 28.94 -7.45 40.26
N GLN A 339 28.71 -8.07 41.42
CA GLN A 339 27.79 -9.20 41.57
C GLN A 339 26.33 -8.81 41.32
N GLU A 340 25.88 -7.70 41.91
CA GLU A 340 24.52 -7.17 41.74
C GLU A 340 24.24 -6.84 40.27
N PHE A 341 25.20 -6.20 39.59
CA PHE A 341 25.10 -5.86 38.17
C PHE A 341 25.07 -7.10 37.28
N LEU A 342 25.92 -8.11 37.56
CA LEU A 342 25.89 -9.38 36.83
C LEU A 342 24.53 -10.09 36.98
N LEU A 343 23.98 -10.14 38.20
CA LEU A 343 22.67 -10.74 38.47
C LEU A 343 21.53 -9.97 37.80
N GLU A 344 21.57 -8.65 37.80
CA GLU A 344 20.58 -7.80 37.12
C GLU A 344 20.57 -8.07 35.61
N GLN A 345 21.75 -8.02 34.98
CA GLN A 345 21.88 -8.22 33.53
C GLN A 345 21.55 -9.65 33.11
N LEU A 346 21.94 -10.66 33.91
CA LEU A 346 21.53 -12.05 33.69
C LEU A 346 20.03 -12.24 33.88
N GLY A 347 19.42 -11.52 34.84
CA GLY A 347 17.97 -11.50 35.06
C GLY A 347 17.22 -11.06 33.81
N CYS A 348 17.60 -9.92 33.25
CA CYS A 348 17.03 -9.42 31.99
C CYS A 348 17.28 -10.39 30.83
N ALA A 349 18.52 -10.87 30.66
CA ALA A 349 18.86 -11.78 29.57
C ALA A 349 18.15 -13.15 29.68
N SER A 350 17.83 -13.61 30.90
CA SER A 350 17.12 -14.88 31.13
C SER A 350 15.67 -14.88 30.63
N LEU A 351 15.05 -13.71 30.46
CA LEU A 351 13.72 -13.58 29.83
C LEU A 351 13.73 -14.02 28.37
N HIS A 352 14.86 -13.81 27.67
CA HIS A 352 15.04 -14.21 26.27
C HIS A 352 15.65 -15.62 26.14
N MET A 353 16.43 -16.06 27.14
CA MET A 353 17.09 -17.36 27.13
C MET A 353 17.00 -18.05 28.50
N PRO A 354 16.03 -18.95 28.71
CA PRO A 354 15.84 -19.65 29.99
C PRO A 354 17.09 -20.43 30.46
N ALA A 355 17.95 -20.87 29.55
CA ALA A 355 19.21 -21.53 29.89
C ALA A 355 20.16 -20.62 30.71
N LEU A 356 20.09 -19.30 30.56
CA LEU A 356 20.84 -18.35 31.39
C LEU A 356 20.33 -18.30 32.84
N ALA A 357 19.10 -18.77 33.11
CA ALA A 357 18.57 -18.87 34.46
C ALA A 357 19.31 -19.91 35.32
N ALA A 358 19.96 -20.89 34.71
CA ALA A 358 20.82 -21.84 35.42
C ALA A 358 22.02 -21.12 36.08
N VAL A 359 22.59 -20.13 35.39
CA VAL A 359 23.69 -19.29 35.90
C VAL A 359 23.22 -18.44 37.08
N LEU A 360 22.01 -17.87 36.99
CA LEU A 360 21.39 -17.12 38.10
C LEU A 360 21.18 -17.97 39.36
N ARG A 361 20.84 -19.26 39.20
CA ARG A 361 20.50 -20.15 40.33
C ARG A 361 21.72 -20.77 41.01
N GLN A 362 22.80 -21.02 40.25
CA GLN A 362 23.94 -21.82 40.71
C GLN A 362 25.22 -21.00 40.96
N GLY A 363 25.24 -19.71 40.59
CA GLY A 363 26.29 -18.73 40.90
C GLY A 363 27.62 -18.94 40.15
N LEU A 364 28.16 -20.15 40.09
CA LEU A 364 29.50 -20.44 39.56
C LEU A 364 29.53 -20.97 38.12
N VAL A 365 28.40 -20.97 37.41
CA VAL A 365 28.32 -21.54 36.05
C VAL A 365 28.83 -20.52 35.03
N GLU A 366 30.01 -20.79 34.45
CA GLU A 366 30.63 -19.94 33.41
C GLU A 366 30.25 -20.35 31.98
N GLN A 367 29.85 -21.60 31.80
CA GLN A 367 29.67 -22.25 30.51
C GLN A 367 28.32 -22.94 30.44
N ILE A 368 27.60 -22.70 29.36
CA ILE A 368 26.34 -23.37 29.05
C ILE A 368 26.55 -24.19 27.79
N GLN A 369 26.23 -25.48 27.88
CA GLN A 369 26.24 -26.38 26.74
C GLN A 369 24.93 -26.24 25.97
N LEU A 370 25.04 -25.90 24.68
CA LEU A 370 23.91 -25.74 23.78
C LEU A 370 23.96 -26.81 22.70
N PRO A 371 22.94 -27.67 22.57
CA PRO A 371 22.81 -28.52 21.39
C PRO A 371 22.63 -27.66 20.13
N VAL A 372 22.95 -28.23 18.96
CA VAL A 372 22.96 -27.51 17.66
C VAL A 372 21.68 -26.70 17.40
N HIS A 373 20.52 -27.25 17.75
CA HIS A 373 19.23 -26.58 17.55
C HIS A 373 19.03 -25.36 18.46
N GLU A 374 19.46 -25.43 19.73
CA GLU A 374 19.42 -24.28 20.66
C GLU A 374 20.46 -23.23 20.29
N ALA A 375 21.64 -23.64 19.83
CA ALA A 375 22.65 -22.71 19.32
C ALA A 375 22.15 -21.93 18.10
N PHE A 376 21.34 -22.56 17.23
CA PHE A 376 20.72 -21.89 16.10
C PHE A 376 19.67 -20.87 16.52
N HIS A 377 18.75 -21.26 17.40
CA HIS A 377 17.76 -20.34 17.97
C HIS A 377 18.46 -19.16 18.67
N PHE A 378 19.60 -19.41 19.32
CA PHE A 378 20.41 -18.35 19.89
C PHE A 378 20.96 -17.38 18.83
N LEU A 379 21.53 -17.89 17.73
CA LEU A 379 22.12 -17.07 16.66
C LEU A 379 21.09 -16.24 15.88
N GLN A 380 19.92 -16.81 15.55
CA GLN A 380 18.91 -16.15 14.74
C GLN A 380 18.05 -15.16 15.54
N GLU A 381 17.53 -15.58 16.70
CA GLU A 381 16.48 -14.83 17.40
C GLU A 381 16.98 -14.15 18.67
N ILE A 382 17.77 -14.84 19.49
CA ILE A 382 18.14 -14.35 20.83
C ILE A 382 19.26 -13.31 20.74
N ALA A 383 20.33 -13.59 19.99
CA ALA A 383 21.51 -12.73 19.93
C ALA A 383 21.22 -11.30 19.44
N PRO A 384 20.42 -11.07 18.38
CA PRO A 384 20.06 -9.71 17.96
C PRO A 384 19.24 -8.96 19.01
N ARG A 385 18.32 -9.65 19.71
CA ARG A 385 17.50 -9.06 20.78
C ARG A 385 18.37 -8.65 21.98
N LEU A 386 19.29 -9.52 22.40
CA LEU A 386 20.23 -9.22 23.48
C LEU A 386 21.18 -8.07 23.12
N GLN A 387 21.66 -8.00 21.88
CA GLN A 387 22.48 -6.89 21.41
C GLN A 387 21.72 -5.56 21.40
N ALA A 388 20.44 -5.57 21.01
CA ALA A 388 19.57 -4.37 21.07
C ALA A 388 19.35 -3.88 22.51
N GLU A 389 19.39 -4.78 23.50
CA GLU A 389 19.34 -4.46 24.93
C GLU A 389 20.69 -4.07 25.54
N GLY A 390 21.75 -3.94 24.73
CA GLY A 390 23.07 -3.48 25.17
C GLY A 390 24.02 -4.57 25.66
N VAL A 391 23.61 -5.85 25.58
CA VAL A 391 24.48 -7.00 25.88
C VAL A 391 25.50 -7.18 24.76
N GLY A 392 26.78 -7.30 25.12
CA GLY A 392 27.81 -7.66 24.16
C GLY A 392 27.70 -9.14 23.78
N VAL A 393 27.63 -9.45 22.49
CA VAL A 393 27.59 -10.84 22.02
C VAL A 393 28.70 -11.07 21.01
N GLN A 394 29.60 -12.03 21.30
CA GLN A 394 30.60 -12.53 20.37
C GLN A 394 30.04 -13.74 19.62
N LEU A 395 29.73 -13.50 18.36
CA LEU A 395 29.28 -14.54 17.44
C LEU A 395 30.50 -15.19 16.77
N PRO A 396 30.40 -16.46 16.36
CA PRO A 396 31.47 -17.11 15.61
C PRO A 396 31.80 -16.35 14.33
N SER A 397 33.06 -16.39 13.90
CA SER A 397 33.55 -15.63 12.74
C SER A 397 32.84 -15.97 11.42
N TRP A 398 32.34 -17.20 11.28
CA TRP A 398 31.55 -17.65 10.13
C TRP A 398 30.14 -17.02 10.07
N TRP A 399 29.60 -16.55 11.20
CA TRP A 399 28.31 -15.85 11.25
C TRP A 399 28.43 -14.35 10.91
N LEU A 400 29.60 -13.75 11.14
CA LEU A 400 29.84 -12.31 11.06
C LEU A 400 30.24 -11.80 9.66
N LYS A 401 30.68 -12.67 8.73
CA LYS A 401 31.04 -12.23 7.37
C LYS A 401 29.78 -12.02 6.51
N ARG A 402 29.78 -10.92 5.75
CA ARG A 402 28.78 -10.40 4.80
C ARG A 402 28.27 -11.35 3.68
N GLY A 403 28.32 -12.66 3.87
CA GLY A 403 27.70 -13.62 2.99
C GLY A 403 27.31 -14.84 3.81
N ARG A 404 26.03 -14.91 4.22
CA ARG A 404 25.40 -16.22 4.37
C ARG A 404 25.54 -16.86 2.98
N LYS A 405 26.51 -17.75 2.79
CA LYS A 405 26.57 -18.55 1.57
C LYS A 405 25.33 -19.42 1.64
N ARG A 406 24.27 -19.00 0.95
CA ARG A 406 23.02 -19.74 0.87
C ARG A 406 23.18 -20.77 -0.23
N LEU A 407 22.49 -21.88 -0.04
CA LEU A 407 22.38 -22.92 -1.05
C LEU A 407 21.51 -22.36 -2.17
N GLY A 408 22.08 -22.25 -3.37
CA GLY A 408 21.47 -21.59 -4.50
C GLY A 408 21.59 -22.42 -5.77
N LEU A 409 20.87 -22.02 -6.81
CA LEU A 409 20.93 -22.68 -8.11
C LEU A 409 21.91 -21.93 -9.02
N LYS A 410 22.86 -22.66 -9.61
CA LYS A 410 23.65 -22.18 -10.74
C LYS A 410 23.12 -22.83 -12.00
N LEU A 411 22.53 -22.01 -12.86
CA LEU A 411 21.88 -22.47 -14.09
C LEU A 411 22.76 -22.03 -15.26
N ARG A 412 23.30 -22.99 -16.00
CA ARG A 412 24.14 -22.73 -17.17
C ARG A 412 23.43 -23.21 -18.42
N VAL A 413 23.21 -22.32 -19.38
CA VAL A 413 22.73 -22.71 -20.70
C VAL A 413 23.82 -23.56 -21.36
N MET A 414 23.53 -24.82 -21.71
CA MET A 414 24.41 -25.58 -22.59
C MET A 414 24.26 -25.01 -23.99
N GLN A 415 25.27 -24.26 -24.43
CA GLN A 415 25.30 -23.69 -25.77
C GLN A 415 25.42 -24.82 -26.79
N ASP A 416 24.42 -24.98 -27.64
CA ASP A 416 24.65 -25.63 -28.93
C ASP A 416 25.52 -24.67 -29.76
N HIS A 417 26.63 -25.20 -30.29
CA HIS A 417 27.68 -24.46 -31.01
C HIS A 417 27.21 -23.70 -32.28
N SER A 418 25.91 -23.63 -32.56
CA SER A 418 25.31 -22.92 -33.70
C SER A 418 24.97 -21.44 -33.43
N LEU A 419 25.17 -20.93 -32.21
CA LEU A 419 24.81 -19.54 -31.84
C LEU A 419 25.98 -18.53 -31.93
N TYR A 420 27.20 -18.99 -32.20
CA TYR A 420 28.36 -18.13 -32.45
C TYR A 420 29.09 -18.61 -33.70
N ALA A 421 28.79 -18.03 -34.86
CA ALA A 421 29.77 -17.99 -35.94
C ALA A 421 30.85 -16.98 -35.53
N ALA A 422 32.12 -17.39 -35.55
CA ALA A 422 33.28 -16.61 -35.15
C ALA A 422 33.58 -15.36 -36.02
N ASP A 423 32.66 -15.00 -36.93
CA ASP A 423 32.73 -13.82 -37.77
C ASP A 423 31.55 -12.89 -37.47
N SER A 424 31.87 -11.64 -37.14
CA SER A 424 31.00 -10.55 -36.69
C SER A 424 29.95 -10.06 -37.71
N SER A 425 29.53 -10.90 -38.65
CA SER A 425 28.55 -10.54 -39.68
C SER A 425 27.57 -11.65 -40.09
N ALA A 426 27.45 -12.76 -39.35
CA ALA A 426 26.54 -13.85 -39.72
C ALA A 426 25.57 -14.26 -38.59
N VAL A 427 24.30 -13.85 -38.78
CA VAL A 427 23.04 -14.45 -38.31
C VAL A 427 23.05 -15.06 -36.90
N ILE A 428 22.60 -14.28 -35.91
CA ILE A 428 22.01 -14.82 -34.68
C ILE A 428 20.80 -15.66 -35.12
N HIS A 429 20.84 -16.97 -34.89
CA HIS A 429 19.67 -17.83 -35.11
C HIS A 429 18.53 -17.41 -34.16
N ARG A 430 17.31 -17.41 -34.71
CA ARG A 430 16.07 -16.86 -34.13
C ARG A 430 15.70 -17.53 -32.80
N LEU A 431 15.77 -16.79 -31.69
CA LEU A 431 15.32 -17.21 -30.36
C LEU A 431 13.80 -17.14 -30.21
N GLY A 432 13.09 -18.16 -30.69
CA GLY A 432 11.64 -18.26 -30.48
C GLY A 432 11.27 -18.63 -29.04
N LEU A 433 10.11 -18.18 -28.55
CA LEU A 433 9.60 -18.58 -27.22
C LEU A 433 9.43 -20.10 -27.01
N HIS A 434 9.30 -20.84 -28.11
CA HIS A 434 9.15 -22.30 -28.13
C HIS A 434 10.47 -23.02 -28.44
N GLU A 435 11.59 -22.31 -28.54
CA GLU A 435 12.89 -22.93 -28.72
C GLU A 435 13.28 -23.65 -27.43
N ILE A 436 13.67 -24.90 -27.60
CA ILE A 436 14.10 -25.77 -26.53
C ILE A 436 15.53 -25.42 -26.20
N ILE A 437 15.78 -25.00 -24.96
CA ILE A 437 17.13 -24.71 -24.48
C ILE A 437 17.51 -25.80 -23.50
N ARG A 438 18.65 -26.47 -23.73
CA ARG A 438 19.20 -27.43 -22.77
C ARG A 438 20.00 -26.67 -21.71
N PHE A 439 19.73 -26.97 -20.45
CA PHE A 439 20.43 -26.36 -19.33
C PHE A 439 21.18 -27.42 -18.54
N ASP A 440 22.41 -27.07 -18.13
CA ASP A 440 23.11 -27.74 -17.04
C ASP A 440 22.71 -27.02 -15.75
N ALA A 441 21.75 -27.60 -15.04
CA ALA A 441 21.33 -27.09 -13.75
C ALA A 441 22.16 -27.75 -12.65
N LYS A 442 22.92 -26.95 -11.90
CA LYS A 442 23.73 -27.42 -10.78
C LYS A 442 23.36 -26.67 -9.51
N ALA A 443 23.41 -27.37 -8.38
CA ALA A 443 23.36 -26.69 -7.09
C ALA A 443 24.71 -26.04 -6.80
N ALA A 444 24.69 -24.85 -6.21
CA ALA A 444 25.88 -24.11 -5.82
C ALA A 444 25.73 -23.55 -4.40
N LEU A 445 26.84 -23.43 -3.68
CA LEU A 445 26.95 -22.79 -2.39
C LEU A 445 27.89 -21.59 -2.49
N GLY A 446 27.33 -20.40 -2.72
CA GLY A 446 28.11 -19.28 -3.24
C GLY A 446 28.76 -19.69 -4.57
N ASP A 447 30.07 -19.53 -4.70
CA ASP A 447 30.79 -19.82 -5.95
C ASP A 447 31.17 -21.31 -6.15
N GLN A 448 30.76 -22.22 -5.26
CA GLN A 448 31.18 -23.63 -5.30
C GLN A 448 30.04 -24.58 -5.72
N GLU A 449 30.26 -25.42 -6.73
CA GLU A 449 29.30 -26.43 -7.19
C GLU A 449 29.15 -27.59 -6.18
N ILE A 450 27.90 -28.01 -5.93
CA ILE A 450 27.52 -29.17 -5.12
C ILE A 450 26.95 -30.26 -6.03
N SER A 451 27.39 -31.50 -5.85
CA SER A 451 26.88 -32.65 -6.61
C SER A 451 25.51 -33.12 -6.11
N LEU A 452 24.71 -33.76 -6.97
CA LEU A 452 23.41 -34.33 -6.61
C LEU A 452 23.48 -35.29 -5.41
N ALA A 453 24.52 -36.13 -5.35
CA ALA A 453 24.74 -37.07 -4.24
C ALA A 453 25.07 -36.37 -2.90
N GLU A 454 25.76 -35.23 -2.94
CA GLU A 454 25.98 -34.39 -1.75
C GLU A 454 24.68 -33.72 -1.31
N LEU A 455 23.83 -33.28 -2.26
CA LEU A 455 22.55 -32.63 -1.97
C LEU A 455 21.51 -33.59 -1.36
N GLU A 456 21.50 -34.86 -1.79
CA GLU A 456 20.68 -35.91 -1.18
C GLU A 456 21.08 -36.18 0.27
N LYS A 457 22.38 -36.24 0.56
CA LYS A 457 22.87 -36.37 1.94
C LYS A 457 22.47 -35.18 2.82
N ILE A 458 22.48 -33.97 2.26
CA ILE A 458 22.04 -32.74 2.94
C ILE A 458 20.53 -32.80 3.24
N ALA A 459 19.73 -33.29 2.30
CA ALA A 459 18.27 -33.43 2.48
C ALA A 459 17.89 -34.47 3.55
N ASP A 460 18.72 -35.51 3.73
CA ASP A 460 18.50 -36.56 4.71
C ASP A 460 18.98 -36.20 6.12
N SER A 461 20.03 -35.36 6.25
CA SER A 461 20.47 -34.85 7.54
C SER A 461 19.45 -33.84 8.06
N LYS A 462 18.59 -34.23 9.00
CA LYS A 462 17.54 -33.39 9.60
C LYS A 462 18.07 -32.20 10.44
N LEU A 463 19.30 -31.75 10.21
CA LEU A 463 19.97 -30.69 10.96
C LEU A 463 19.82 -29.33 10.24
N PRO A 464 19.58 -28.22 10.98
CA PRO A 464 19.45 -26.88 10.40
C PRO A 464 20.78 -26.28 9.91
N PHE A 465 21.90 -26.85 10.36
CA PHE A 465 23.25 -26.48 9.93
C PHE A 465 24.06 -27.72 9.55
N ILE A 466 24.84 -27.57 8.50
CA ILE A 466 25.79 -28.60 8.05
C ILE A 466 27.15 -27.95 7.84
N GLN A 467 28.21 -28.63 8.27
CA GLN A 467 29.57 -28.21 7.95
C GLN A 467 29.97 -28.81 6.60
N LEU A 468 30.03 -27.96 5.58
CA LEU A 468 30.49 -28.33 4.24
C LEU A 468 31.94 -27.87 4.07
N ARG A 469 32.85 -28.82 3.89
CA ARG A 469 34.28 -28.57 3.61
C ARG A 469 34.95 -27.58 4.57
N GLY A 470 34.56 -27.62 5.84
CA GLY A 470 35.13 -26.78 6.92
C GLY A 470 34.32 -25.51 7.26
N GLU A 471 33.32 -25.12 6.47
CA GLU A 471 32.47 -23.95 6.74
C GLU A 471 31.04 -24.35 7.17
N TRP A 472 30.49 -23.68 8.19
CA TRP A 472 29.13 -23.89 8.66
C TRP A 472 28.11 -23.14 7.78
N THR A 473 27.11 -23.87 7.28
CA THR A 473 26.11 -23.35 6.34
C THR A 473 24.70 -23.61 6.85
N GLU A 474 23.85 -22.58 6.81
CA GLU A 474 22.41 -22.65 7.12
C GLU A 474 21.67 -23.35 5.97
N VAL A 475 20.88 -24.37 6.30
CA VAL A 475 20.15 -25.16 5.32
C VAL A 475 18.66 -25.21 5.66
N ASN A 476 17.82 -24.61 4.80
CA ASN A 476 16.37 -24.81 4.86
C ASN A 476 16.02 -26.14 4.16
N GLN A 477 15.48 -27.10 4.91
CA GLN A 477 15.16 -28.44 4.41
C GLN A 477 14.05 -28.46 3.36
N GLU A 478 13.07 -27.57 3.46
CA GLU A 478 12.00 -27.47 2.46
C GLU A 478 12.57 -26.96 1.13
N SER A 479 13.46 -25.96 1.22
CA SER A 479 14.17 -25.39 0.08
C SER A 479 15.07 -26.42 -0.60
N VAL A 480 15.83 -27.22 0.15
CA VAL A 480 16.67 -28.29 -0.42
C VAL A 480 15.83 -29.37 -1.10
N LYS A 481 14.71 -29.80 -0.51
CA LYS A 481 13.83 -30.81 -1.12
C LYS A 481 13.19 -30.32 -2.42
N ARG A 482 12.74 -29.06 -2.46
CA ARG A 482 12.22 -28.41 -3.68
C ARG A 482 13.31 -28.34 -4.76
N MET A 483 14.53 -27.95 -4.37
CA MET A 483 15.69 -27.93 -5.28
C MET A 483 16.03 -29.31 -5.85
N LEU A 484 15.98 -30.36 -5.01
CA LEU A 484 16.25 -31.73 -5.42
C LEU A 484 15.19 -32.26 -6.39
N GLN A 485 13.91 -31.96 -6.14
CA GLN A 485 12.82 -32.29 -7.07
C GLN A 485 12.97 -31.57 -8.41
N TYR A 486 13.40 -30.31 -8.37
CA TYR A 486 13.64 -29.51 -9.58
C TYR A 486 14.82 -30.05 -10.39
N LEU A 487 15.98 -30.29 -9.78
CA LEU A 487 17.16 -30.82 -10.49
C LEU A 487 16.89 -32.19 -11.11
N LYS A 488 16.15 -33.08 -10.40
CA LYS A 488 15.74 -34.38 -10.95
C LYS A 488 14.79 -34.27 -12.14
N ARG A 489 13.97 -33.21 -12.19
CA ARG A 489 13.06 -32.94 -13.31
C ARG A 489 13.78 -32.26 -14.48
N ALA A 490 14.69 -31.32 -14.19
CA ALA A 490 15.49 -30.60 -15.17
C ALA A 490 16.52 -31.50 -15.89
N GLU A 491 17.05 -32.54 -15.24
CA GLU A 491 17.86 -33.58 -15.93
C GLU A 491 17.06 -34.40 -16.96
N GLN A 492 15.73 -34.43 -16.86
CA GLN A 492 14.87 -35.27 -17.68
C GLN A 492 14.07 -34.50 -18.75
N ASP A 493 13.76 -33.21 -18.51
CA ASP A 493 12.90 -32.40 -19.38
C ASP A 493 13.67 -31.27 -20.10
N GLU A 494 13.49 -31.20 -21.41
CA GLU A 494 13.84 -30.06 -22.26
C GLU A 494 12.92 -28.86 -21.92
N ILE A 495 13.46 -27.80 -21.31
CA ILE A 495 12.67 -26.61 -20.88
C ILE A 495 12.63 -25.58 -22.01
N THR A 496 11.45 -24.99 -22.25
CA THR A 496 11.31 -23.90 -23.23
C THR A 496 11.74 -22.56 -22.64
N LEU A 497 12.18 -21.62 -23.49
CA LEU A 497 12.49 -20.25 -23.06
C LEU A 497 11.29 -19.58 -22.34
N HIS A 498 10.06 -19.89 -22.75
CA HIS A 498 8.85 -19.43 -22.09
C HIS A 498 8.75 -19.89 -20.63
N ASP A 499 8.92 -21.18 -20.36
CA ASP A 499 8.81 -21.74 -19.00
C ASP A 499 9.90 -21.19 -18.08
N MET A 500 11.08 -20.91 -18.65
CA MET A 500 12.21 -20.30 -17.94
C MET A 500 11.91 -18.85 -17.53
N LEU A 501 11.38 -18.02 -18.44
CA LEU A 501 11.00 -16.64 -18.12
C LEU A 501 9.92 -16.58 -17.03
N TYR A 502 8.97 -17.52 -17.07
CA TYR A 502 7.97 -17.70 -16.04
C TYR A 502 8.56 -18.09 -14.69
N LEU A 503 9.47 -19.07 -14.69
CA LEU A 503 10.14 -19.51 -13.48
C LEU A 503 10.96 -18.38 -12.84
N MET A 504 11.71 -17.60 -13.63
CA MET A 504 12.46 -16.45 -13.11
C MET A 504 11.54 -15.40 -12.49
N ALA A 505 10.43 -15.08 -13.17
CA ALA A 505 9.48 -14.10 -12.66
C ALA A 505 8.73 -14.58 -11.42
N GLU A 506 8.55 -15.89 -11.23
CA GLU A 506 7.97 -16.47 -10.01
C GLU A 506 9.00 -16.53 -8.87
N MET A 507 10.22 -17.00 -9.15
CA MET A 507 11.30 -17.12 -8.16
C MET A 507 11.69 -15.78 -7.55
N GLU A 508 11.67 -14.69 -8.32
CA GLU A 508 11.99 -13.37 -7.80
C GLU A 508 10.79 -12.63 -7.19
N ALA A 509 9.54 -13.07 -7.40
CA ALA A 509 8.34 -12.36 -6.95
C ALA A 509 7.70 -12.94 -5.69
N SER A 510 7.96 -14.21 -5.38
CA SER A 510 7.43 -14.86 -4.17
C SER A 510 8.38 -14.76 -2.99
N ASP A 511 7.85 -14.54 -1.79
CA ASP A 511 8.60 -14.70 -0.53
C ASP A 511 9.04 -16.16 -0.30
N GLU A 512 8.34 -17.15 -0.89
CA GLU A 512 8.66 -18.58 -0.76
C GLU A 512 9.98 -19.02 -1.42
N TRP A 513 10.48 -18.29 -2.42
CA TRP A 513 11.73 -18.59 -3.13
C TRP A 513 12.90 -17.68 -2.70
N GLN A 514 12.72 -16.75 -1.75
CA GLN A 514 13.81 -15.92 -1.19
C GLN A 514 14.95 -16.74 -0.55
N ASP A 515 14.67 -17.98 -0.16
CA ASP A 515 15.65 -18.87 0.49
C ASP A 515 16.56 -19.62 -0.49
N ILE A 516 16.24 -19.65 -1.79
CA ILE A 516 17.06 -20.27 -2.83
C ILE A 516 17.48 -19.16 -3.83
N PRO A 517 18.54 -18.41 -3.54
CA PRO A 517 19.04 -17.46 -4.53
C PRO A 517 19.56 -18.23 -5.75
N VAL A 518 19.20 -17.78 -6.96
CA VAL A 518 19.98 -18.13 -8.15
C VAL A 518 21.31 -17.40 -8.00
N VAL A 519 22.38 -18.13 -7.71
CA VAL A 519 23.68 -17.51 -7.39
C VAL A 519 24.35 -16.98 -8.65
N ASP A 520 24.14 -17.66 -9.77
CA ASP A 520 24.75 -17.31 -11.04
C ASP A 520 23.89 -17.88 -12.18
N PHE A 521 23.61 -17.05 -13.18
CA PHE A 521 22.75 -17.38 -14.31
C PHE A 521 23.46 -16.94 -15.60
N GLU A 522 24.06 -17.91 -16.30
CA GLU A 522 24.81 -17.62 -17.53
C GLU A 522 23.87 -17.64 -18.75
N LEU A 523 23.26 -16.48 -19.06
CA LEU A 523 22.54 -16.25 -20.32
C LEU A 523 23.46 -15.70 -21.41
N PRO A 524 23.10 -15.85 -22.70
CA PRO A 524 23.63 -14.97 -23.74
C PRO A 524 23.43 -13.51 -23.33
N ILE A 525 24.48 -12.69 -23.42
CA ILE A 525 24.52 -11.29 -22.95
C ILE A 525 23.30 -10.47 -23.37
N ALA A 526 22.80 -10.66 -24.59
CA ALA A 526 21.63 -9.96 -25.11
C ALA A 526 20.32 -10.26 -24.37
N LEU A 527 20.17 -11.47 -23.80
CA LEU A 527 18.98 -11.88 -23.05
C LEU A 527 19.07 -11.47 -21.58
N ASP A 528 20.27 -11.47 -20.98
CA ASP A 528 20.50 -10.93 -19.63
C ASP A 528 20.20 -9.43 -19.56
N ASP A 529 20.74 -8.67 -20.52
CA ASP A 529 20.48 -7.24 -20.61
C ASP A 529 18.99 -6.95 -20.87
N LEU A 530 18.28 -7.84 -21.58
CA LEU A 530 16.84 -7.70 -21.84
C LEU A 530 16.02 -7.83 -20.57
N LEU A 531 16.31 -8.85 -19.76
CA LEU A 531 15.56 -9.16 -18.55
C LEU A 531 15.81 -8.13 -17.44
N HIS A 532 17.03 -7.63 -17.36
CA HIS A 532 17.39 -6.60 -16.40
C HIS A 532 17.09 -5.18 -16.88
N GLY A 533 16.52 -5.01 -18.08
CA GLY A 533 16.22 -3.70 -18.66
C GLY A 533 17.46 -2.83 -18.90
N ARG A 534 18.64 -3.47 -18.98
CA ARG A 534 19.94 -2.82 -19.21
C ARG A 534 20.24 -2.66 -20.71
N LEU A 535 19.47 -3.31 -21.59
CA LEU A 535 19.60 -3.17 -23.04
C LEU A 535 19.56 -1.71 -23.51
N GLU A 536 18.69 -0.87 -22.96
CA GLU A 536 18.57 0.53 -23.41
C GLU A 536 19.86 1.35 -23.20
N GLN A 537 20.68 0.96 -22.22
CA GLN A 537 21.91 1.64 -21.83
C GLN A 537 23.13 1.08 -22.58
N ASN A 538 23.09 -0.20 -22.95
CA ASN A 538 24.19 -0.93 -23.61
C ASN A 538 24.01 -1.08 -25.13
N LEU A 539 22.90 -0.60 -25.70
CA LEU A 539 22.72 -0.58 -27.16
C LEU A 539 23.68 0.45 -27.78
N ASP A 540 24.86 -0.04 -28.18
CA ASP A 540 25.82 0.67 -29.01
C ASP A 540 25.11 1.32 -30.21
N HIS A 541 25.62 2.49 -30.61
CA HIS A 541 25.04 3.33 -31.65
C HIS A 541 24.81 2.54 -32.97
N ILE A 542 23.60 2.00 -33.15
CA ILE A 542 23.18 1.47 -34.44
C ILE A 542 23.05 2.66 -35.39
N ASP A 543 23.86 2.65 -36.45
CA ASP A 543 23.81 3.68 -37.47
C ASP A 543 22.43 3.74 -38.12
N THR A 544 21.95 4.97 -38.33
CA THR A 544 20.71 5.21 -39.04
C THR A 544 20.91 4.93 -40.53
N PRO A 545 19.95 4.31 -41.23
CA PRO A 545 20.08 3.98 -42.65
C PRO A 545 20.33 5.22 -43.50
N GLN A 546 21.31 5.14 -44.41
CA GLN A 546 21.81 6.30 -45.18
C GLN A 546 20.77 7.01 -46.05
N GLY A 547 19.65 6.36 -46.39
CA GLY A 547 18.58 6.99 -47.19
C GLY A 547 17.45 7.63 -46.37
N LEU A 548 17.52 7.62 -45.03
CA LEU A 548 16.49 8.23 -44.18
C LEU A 548 16.53 9.76 -44.32
N GLN A 549 15.47 10.33 -44.84
CA GLN A 549 15.28 11.78 -45.01
C GLN A 549 14.75 12.42 -43.72
N GLY A 550 15.51 12.30 -42.63
CA GLY A 550 15.17 12.86 -41.31
C GLY A 550 16.23 12.57 -40.24
N VAL A 551 16.35 13.46 -39.25
CA VAL A 551 17.32 13.29 -38.15
C VAL A 551 16.62 12.75 -36.91
N LEU A 552 16.89 11.48 -36.57
CA LEU A 552 16.38 10.86 -35.34
C LEU A 552 17.00 11.51 -34.10
N ARG A 553 16.16 11.80 -33.11
CA ARG A 553 16.59 12.24 -31.77
C ARG A 553 17.26 11.10 -30.99
N PRO A 554 18.05 11.39 -29.94
CA PRO A 554 18.75 10.36 -29.18
C PRO A 554 17.85 9.23 -28.66
N TYR A 555 16.69 9.57 -28.10
CA TYR A 555 15.73 8.56 -27.65
C TYR A 555 15.15 7.78 -28.85
N GLN A 556 14.84 8.43 -29.98
CA GLN A 556 14.34 7.74 -31.18
C GLN A 556 15.37 6.75 -31.74
N LYS A 557 16.66 7.08 -31.70
CA LYS A 557 17.75 6.16 -32.06
C LYS A 557 17.77 4.93 -31.14
N ARG A 558 17.67 5.13 -29.82
CA ARG A 558 17.57 4.02 -28.85
C ARG A 558 16.35 3.14 -29.10
N GLY A 559 15.20 3.75 -29.38
CA GLY A 559 13.96 2.99 -29.63
C GLY A 559 14.01 2.22 -30.96
N TYR A 560 14.58 2.81 -32.01
CA TYR A 560 14.90 2.10 -33.25
C TYR A 560 15.83 0.90 -33.01
N ALA A 561 16.93 1.10 -32.26
CA ALA A 561 17.88 0.04 -31.96
C ALA A 561 17.24 -1.11 -31.17
N TRP A 562 16.39 -0.78 -30.20
CA TRP A 562 15.63 -1.75 -29.43
C TRP A 562 14.66 -2.54 -30.31
N LEU A 563 13.89 -1.89 -31.19
CA LEU A 563 12.99 -2.57 -32.13
C LEU A 563 13.73 -3.54 -33.05
N GLN A 564 14.91 -3.15 -33.55
CA GLN A 564 15.72 -3.99 -34.43
C GLN A 564 16.28 -5.21 -33.68
N LEU A 565 16.79 -5.02 -32.46
CA LEU A 565 17.28 -6.12 -31.64
C LEU A 565 16.16 -7.13 -31.32
N MET A 566 14.99 -6.65 -30.90
CA MET A 566 13.85 -7.52 -30.57
C MET A 566 13.35 -8.28 -31.80
N SER A 567 13.40 -7.65 -32.98
CA SER A 567 13.12 -8.32 -34.25
C SER A 567 14.15 -9.43 -34.52
N LYS A 568 15.45 -9.17 -34.37
CA LYS A 568 16.51 -10.20 -34.53
C LYS A 568 16.36 -11.36 -33.56
N LEU A 569 15.94 -11.09 -32.32
CA LEU A 569 15.64 -12.11 -31.33
C LEU A 569 14.36 -12.88 -31.66
N GLY A 570 13.46 -12.35 -32.49
CA GLY A 570 12.22 -13.01 -32.89
C GLY A 570 11.02 -12.71 -31.98
N PHE A 571 11.13 -11.72 -31.08
CA PHE A 571 10.05 -11.33 -30.18
C PHE A 571 9.14 -10.27 -30.78
N GLY A 572 7.83 -10.40 -30.52
CA GLY A 572 6.88 -9.33 -30.74
C GLY A 572 6.95 -8.28 -29.63
N VAL A 573 6.82 -7.02 -29.97
CA VAL A 573 7.02 -5.89 -29.05
C VAL A 573 5.98 -4.78 -29.13
N CYS A 574 5.79 -4.09 -28.01
CA CYS A 574 4.91 -2.94 -27.88
C CYS A 574 5.73 -1.65 -27.79
N LEU A 575 5.60 -0.77 -28.79
CA LEU A 575 6.13 0.60 -28.73
C LEU A 575 5.04 1.53 -28.20
N ALA A 576 5.19 1.89 -26.93
CA ALA A 576 4.18 2.56 -26.13
C ALA A 576 4.58 4.01 -25.73
N ASP A 577 5.46 4.65 -26.51
CA ASP A 577 5.82 6.06 -26.30
C ASP A 577 4.60 6.98 -26.31
N ASP A 578 4.65 8.06 -25.54
CA ASP A 578 3.65 9.12 -25.57
C ASP A 578 3.39 9.63 -26.99
N MET A 579 2.14 10.03 -27.24
CA MET A 579 1.72 10.50 -28.55
C MET A 579 2.50 11.74 -28.95
N GLY A 580 3.15 11.68 -30.12
CA GLY A 580 3.94 12.80 -30.61
C GLY A 580 5.45 12.69 -30.40
N LEU A 581 5.95 11.65 -29.72
CA LEU A 581 7.38 11.32 -29.64
C LEU A 581 7.96 10.68 -30.92
N GLY A 582 7.15 10.53 -31.97
CA GLY A 582 7.61 9.99 -33.26
C GLY A 582 7.77 8.47 -33.26
N LYS A 583 6.71 7.73 -32.89
CA LYS A 583 6.65 6.26 -33.06
C LYS A 583 6.74 5.86 -34.55
N THR A 584 6.06 6.61 -35.40
CA THR A 584 6.01 6.38 -36.85
C THR A 584 7.39 6.44 -37.49
N ILE A 585 8.18 7.50 -37.24
CA ILE A 585 9.53 7.64 -37.79
C ILE A 585 10.49 6.54 -37.29
N GLN A 586 10.35 6.10 -36.03
CA GLN A 586 11.11 4.96 -35.50
C GLN A 586 10.78 3.67 -36.26
N MET A 587 9.50 3.38 -36.50
CA MET A 587 9.06 2.22 -37.26
C MET A 587 9.48 2.30 -38.74
N ILE A 588 9.36 3.46 -39.39
CA ILE A 588 9.84 3.67 -40.77
C ILE A 588 11.34 3.39 -40.86
N THR A 589 12.11 3.81 -39.85
CA THR A 589 13.55 3.55 -39.79
C THR A 589 13.84 2.04 -39.72
N VAL A 590 13.07 1.28 -38.94
CA VAL A 590 13.18 -0.20 -38.90
C VAL A 590 12.89 -0.82 -40.27
N LEU A 591 11.78 -0.43 -40.91
CA LEU A 591 11.39 -0.95 -42.23
C LEU A 591 12.41 -0.62 -43.32
N MET A 592 13.12 0.50 -43.18
CA MET A 592 14.15 0.94 -44.11
C MET A 592 15.51 0.28 -43.86
N ALA A 593 15.88 0.07 -42.59
CA ALA A 593 17.17 -0.48 -42.22
C ALA A 593 17.30 -1.97 -42.54
N GLU A 594 16.18 -2.70 -42.53
CA GLU A 594 16.18 -4.12 -42.83
C GLU A 594 15.93 -4.42 -44.30
N LYS A 595 16.71 -5.35 -44.86
CA LYS A 595 16.41 -5.92 -46.16
C LYS A 595 15.25 -6.90 -46.00
N LEU A 596 14.03 -6.37 -46.14
CA LEU A 596 12.79 -7.13 -45.97
C LEU A 596 12.77 -8.36 -46.89
N SER A 597 12.69 -9.56 -46.31
CA SER A 597 12.58 -10.83 -47.05
C SER A 597 11.21 -11.03 -47.71
N ALA A 598 10.23 -10.27 -47.24
CA ALA A 598 8.82 -10.24 -47.63
C ALA A 598 8.24 -8.86 -47.25
N PRO A 599 7.15 -8.39 -47.87
CA PRO A 599 6.60 -7.07 -47.57
C PRO A 599 6.14 -6.94 -46.11
N ALA A 600 6.07 -5.69 -45.64
CA ALA A 600 5.49 -5.34 -44.35
C ALA A 600 4.03 -4.89 -44.51
N ILE A 601 3.17 -5.21 -43.55
CA ILE A 601 1.79 -4.71 -43.49
C ILE A 601 1.59 -3.83 -42.25
N ILE A 602 1.03 -2.64 -42.49
CA ILE A 602 0.66 -1.68 -41.47
C ILE A 602 -0.87 -1.62 -41.41
N VAL A 603 -1.42 -1.93 -40.25
CA VAL A 603 -2.84 -1.85 -39.97
C VAL A 603 -3.07 -0.67 -39.03
N CYS A 604 -3.76 0.36 -39.53
CA CYS A 604 -4.04 1.57 -38.75
C CYS A 604 -5.52 1.97 -38.88
N PRO A 605 -6.03 2.90 -38.06
CA PRO A 605 -7.33 3.51 -38.30
C PRO A 605 -7.38 4.15 -39.71
N THR A 606 -8.56 4.14 -40.36
CA THR A 606 -8.73 4.65 -41.74
C THR A 606 -8.25 6.08 -41.92
N SER A 607 -8.39 6.89 -40.88
CA SER A 607 -7.92 8.27 -40.78
C SER A 607 -6.39 8.43 -40.82
N LEU A 608 -5.62 7.40 -40.45
CA LEU A 608 -4.16 7.45 -40.37
C LEU A 608 -3.47 6.93 -41.62
N MET A 609 -4.22 6.29 -42.53
CA MET A 609 -3.63 5.64 -43.72
C MET A 609 -2.87 6.64 -44.59
N ASN A 610 -3.44 7.83 -44.82
CA ASN A 610 -2.77 8.89 -45.57
C ASN A 610 -1.58 9.48 -44.82
N ASN A 611 -1.68 9.60 -43.50
CA ASN A 611 -0.57 10.09 -42.68
C ASN A 611 0.63 9.14 -42.78
N TRP A 612 0.41 7.82 -42.68
CA TRP A 612 1.46 6.83 -42.92
C TRP A 612 2.06 6.92 -44.32
N SER A 613 1.22 7.05 -45.36
CA SER A 613 1.70 7.20 -46.74
C SER A 613 2.57 8.46 -46.90
N LYS A 614 2.09 9.63 -46.43
CA LYS A 614 2.82 10.90 -46.49
C LYS A 614 4.11 10.85 -45.66
N GLU A 615 4.10 10.21 -44.49
CA GLU A 615 5.31 10.09 -43.65
C GLU A 615 6.35 9.15 -44.26
N ILE A 616 5.95 8.04 -44.88
CA ILE A 616 6.89 7.15 -45.59
C ILE A 616 7.48 7.87 -46.80
N GLU A 617 6.67 8.53 -47.62
CA GLU A 617 7.14 9.31 -48.76
C GLU A 617 8.13 10.42 -48.34
N ARG A 618 7.85 11.07 -47.20
CA ARG A 618 8.72 12.12 -46.63
C ARG A 618 10.04 11.57 -46.08
N PHE A 619 10.00 10.54 -45.24
CA PHE A 619 11.16 10.08 -44.47
C PHE A 619 11.94 8.95 -45.14
N ALA A 620 11.30 8.13 -45.98
CA ALA A 620 11.91 6.99 -46.65
C ALA A 620 11.36 6.84 -48.08
N PRO A 621 11.64 7.80 -48.99
CA PRO A 621 11.11 7.83 -50.37
C PRO A 621 11.54 6.62 -51.21
N THR A 622 12.55 5.87 -50.76
CA THR A 622 13.01 4.63 -51.40
C THR A 622 12.07 3.44 -51.16
N LEU A 623 11.18 3.50 -50.16
CA LEU A 623 10.21 2.44 -49.88
C LEU A 623 8.99 2.57 -50.78
N ARG A 624 8.64 1.49 -51.50
CA ARG A 624 7.43 1.44 -52.32
C ARG A 624 6.23 1.07 -51.46
N VAL A 625 5.21 1.93 -51.46
CA VAL A 625 4.02 1.80 -50.62
C VAL A 625 2.78 1.49 -51.45
N TYR A 626 2.03 0.47 -51.08
CA TYR A 626 0.69 0.19 -51.63
C TYR A 626 -0.38 0.44 -50.56
N THR A 627 -1.39 1.25 -50.89
CA THR A 627 -2.53 1.47 -49.99
C THR A 627 -3.69 0.56 -50.38
N HIS A 628 -3.95 -0.48 -49.60
CA HIS A 628 -5.06 -1.41 -49.79
C HIS A 628 -6.35 -0.83 -49.20
N HIS A 629 -7.06 -0.01 -49.98
CA HIS A 629 -8.29 0.65 -49.56
C HIS A 629 -9.21 0.99 -50.74
N GLY A 630 -10.51 1.03 -50.50
CA GLY A 630 -11.51 1.48 -51.49
C GLY A 630 -12.20 0.35 -52.25
N PRO A 631 -13.13 0.71 -53.15
CA PRO A 631 -13.91 -0.26 -53.94
C PRO A 631 -13.10 -0.93 -55.06
N GLU A 632 -12.07 -0.25 -55.59
CA GLU A 632 -11.19 -0.76 -56.67
C GLU A 632 -9.98 -1.54 -56.15
N ARG A 633 -9.99 -1.94 -54.87
CA ARG A 633 -8.88 -2.67 -54.27
C ARG A 633 -8.74 -4.06 -54.90
N LEU A 634 -7.49 -4.51 -55.04
CA LEU A 634 -7.17 -5.78 -55.68
C LEU A 634 -7.46 -6.96 -54.72
N HIS A 635 -7.76 -8.12 -55.28
CA HIS A 635 -8.08 -9.34 -54.52
C HIS A 635 -7.30 -10.54 -55.05
N GLN A 636 -7.17 -11.60 -54.24
CA GLN A 636 -6.56 -12.87 -54.63
C GLN A 636 -5.17 -12.71 -55.31
N LYS A 637 -4.98 -13.29 -56.50
CA LYS A 637 -3.70 -13.30 -57.22
C LYS A 637 -3.24 -11.91 -57.65
N ASP A 638 -4.17 -11.01 -57.97
CA ASP A 638 -3.83 -9.64 -58.37
C ASP A 638 -3.29 -8.84 -57.18
N LEU A 639 -3.86 -9.07 -55.99
CA LEU A 639 -3.31 -8.51 -54.75
C LEU A 639 -1.91 -9.06 -54.48
N GLN A 640 -1.70 -10.38 -54.60
CA GLN A 640 -0.38 -10.99 -54.38
C GLN A 640 0.69 -10.45 -55.32
N ALA A 641 0.37 -10.33 -56.61
CA ALA A 641 1.28 -9.76 -57.60
C ALA A 641 1.62 -8.31 -57.25
N LYS A 642 0.62 -7.50 -56.87
CA LYS A 642 0.84 -6.11 -56.50
C LYS A 642 1.65 -5.98 -55.22
N VAL A 643 1.35 -6.78 -54.21
CA VAL A 643 2.06 -6.77 -52.92
C VAL A 643 3.52 -7.20 -53.09
N ALA A 644 3.83 -8.11 -54.02
CA ALA A 644 5.21 -8.50 -54.32
C ALA A 644 6.06 -7.37 -54.97
N GLU A 645 5.42 -6.37 -55.59
CA GLU A 645 6.09 -5.20 -56.16
C GLU A 645 6.37 -4.10 -55.12
N HIS A 646 5.81 -4.20 -53.91
CA HIS A 646 5.88 -3.15 -52.88
C HIS A 646 6.57 -3.66 -51.63
N ASP A 647 7.15 -2.72 -50.88
CA ASP A 647 7.88 -3.05 -49.65
C ASP A 647 6.95 -2.92 -48.43
N VAL A 648 5.98 -1.99 -48.48
CA VAL A 648 5.01 -1.71 -47.40
C VAL A 648 3.59 -1.66 -47.95
N VAL A 649 2.66 -2.32 -47.25
CA VAL A 649 1.22 -2.29 -47.52
C VAL A 649 0.48 -1.66 -46.35
N ILE A 650 -0.34 -0.65 -46.62
CA ILE A 650 -1.15 0.04 -45.60
C ILE A 650 -2.62 -0.35 -45.76
N THR A 651 -3.25 -0.81 -44.68
CA THR A 651 -4.66 -1.18 -44.64
C THR A 651 -5.33 -0.73 -43.34
N SER A 652 -6.65 -0.92 -43.23
CA SER A 652 -7.42 -0.58 -42.03
C SER A 652 -7.93 -1.80 -41.27
N TYR A 653 -8.16 -1.64 -39.97
CA TYR A 653 -8.72 -2.70 -39.11
C TYR A 653 -10.04 -3.29 -39.64
N SER A 654 -10.87 -2.47 -40.29
CA SER A 654 -12.14 -2.94 -40.86
C SER A 654 -11.94 -3.81 -42.10
N LEU A 655 -10.93 -3.52 -42.92
CA LEU A 655 -10.58 -4.28 -44.11
C LEU A 655 -9.85 -5.57 -43.79
N VAL A 656 -8.99 -5.59 -42.76
CA VAL A 656 -8.35 -6.83 -42.27
C VAL A 656 -9.37 -7.93 -41.99
N ASN A 657 -10.53 -7.58 -41.44
CA ASN A 657 -11.59 -8.55 -41.19
C ASN A 657 -12.35 -8.96 -42.45
N ARG A 658 -12.51 -8.06 -43.43
CA ARG A 658 -13.28 -8.33 -44.66
C ARG A 658 -12.46 -9.14 -45.67
N ASP A 659 -11.19 -8.82 -45.80
CA ASP A 659 -10.27 -9.37 -46.79
C ASP A 659 -9.28 -10.37 -46.16
N LEU A 660 -9.64 -10.95 -44.99
CA LEU A 660 -8.76 -11.84 -44.22
C LEU A 660 -8.23 -13.02 -45.05
N ALA A 661 -9.09 -13.61 -45.89
CA ALA A 661 -8.71 -14.75 -46.72
C ALA A 661 -7.54 -14.41 -47.65
N ASP A 662 -7.61 -13.26 -48.34
CA ASP A 662 -6.54 -12.80 -49.23
C ASP A 662 -5.25 -12.49 -48.45
N LEU A 663 -5.38 -11.83 -47.29
CA LEU A 663 -4.23 -11.42 -46.46
C LEU A 663 -3.50 -12.59 -45.79
N MET A 664 -4.18 -13.71 -45.54
CA MET A 664 -3.60 -14.92 -44.94
C MET A 664 -2.72 -15.71 -45.91
N GLU A 665 -2.95 -15.58 -47.22
CA GLU A 665 -2.13 -16.26 -48.25
C GLU A 665 -0.76 -15.59 -48.43
N ILE A 666 -0.62 -14.34 -48.00
CA ILE A 666 0.60 -13.55 -48.11
C ILE A 666 1.46 -13.76 -46.85
N LYS A 667 2.76 -14.01 -47.04
CA LYS A 667 3.75 -14.03 -45.95
C LYS A 667 4.25 -12.61 -45.71
N TRP A 668 4.16 -12.14 -44.48
CA TRP A 668 4.60 -10.80 -44.10
C TRP A 668 5.90 -10.85 -43.29
N SER A 669 6.85 -9.93 -43.53
CA SER A 669 8.01 -9.78 -42.62
C SER A 669 7.57 -9.09 -41.33
N TYR A 670 6.82 -7.99 -41.45
CA TYR A 670 6.30 -7.23 -40.32
C TYR A 670 4.79 -7.10 -40.39
N LEU A 671 4.14 -7.27 -39.25
CA LEU A 671 2.76 -6.85 -39.01
C LEU A 671 2.74 -5.80 -37.92
N VAL A 672 2.46 -4.57 -38.31
CA VAL A 672 2.44 -3.40 -37.42
C VAL A 672 0.99 -2.99 -37.17
N LEU A 673 0.57 -2.98 -35.91
CA LEU A 673 -0.72 -2.45 -35.48
C LEU A 673 -0.52 -1.06 -34.90
N ASP A 674 -0.98 -0.03 -35.60
CA ASP A 674 -0.99 1.35 -35.08
C ASP A 674 -2.31 1.62 -34.33
N GLU A 675 -2.23 2.39 -33.25
CA GLU A 675 -3.33 2.57 -32.29
C GLU A 675 -3.90 1.20 -31.84
N ALA A 676 -3.02 0.34 -31.31
CA ALA A 676 -3.32 -1.04 -30.94
C ALA A 676 -4.46 -1.21 -29.91
N GLN A 677 -4.95 -0.14 -29.27
CA GLN A 677 -6.19 -0.17 -28.50
C GLN A 677 -7.41 -0.62 -29.32
N ASN A 678 -7.36 -0.55 -30.66
CA ASN A 678 -8.40 -1.12 -31.53
C ASN A 678 -8.55 -2.66 -31.38
N ILE A 679 -7.56 -3.37 -30.84
CA ILE A 679 -7.62 -4.81 -30.55
C ILE A 679 -7.78 -5.14 -29.06
N LYS A 680 -8.18 -4.18 -28.22
CA LYS A 680 -8.31 -4.36 -26.76
C LYS A 680 -9.25 -5.49 -26.34
N ASN A 681 -10.27 -5.75 -27.14
CA ASN A 681 -11.19 -6.86 -26.93
C ASN A 681 -10.82 -8.05 -27.84
N SER A 682 -10.21 -9.08 -27.25
CA SER A 682 -9.81 -10.32 -27.93
C SER A 682 -10.98 -11.10 -28.54
N LYS A 683 -12.23 -10.85 -28.11
CA LYS A 683 -13.43 -11.46 -28.69
C LYS A 683 -13.92 -10.74 -29.95
N SER A 684 -13.45 -9.53 -30.22
CA SER A 684 -13.87 -8.75 -31.39
C SER A 684 -13.43 -9.45 -32.68
N LYS A 685 -14.23 -9.31 -33.75
CA LYS A 685 -13.89 -9.84 -35.08
C LYS A 685 -12.57 -9.26 -35.60
N GLN A 686 -12.33 -7.96 -35.35
CA GLN A 686 -11.11 -7.26 -35.75
C GLN A 686 -9.86 -7.84 -35.07
N ALA A 687 -9.87 -8.01 -33.74
CA ALA A 687 -8.75 -8.59 -33.01
C ALA A 687 -8.46 -10.02 -33.47
N ARG A 688 -9.48 -10.87 -33.61
CA ARG A 688 -9.33 -12.26 -34.08
C ARG A 688 -8.76 -12.33 -35.50
N SER A 689 -9.19 -11.43 -36.39
CA SER A 689 -8.71 -11.40 -37.77
C SER A 689 -7.26 -10.92 -37.84
N ALA A 690 -6.88 -9.88 -37.08
CA ALA A 690 -5.49 -9.43 -36.99
C ALA A 690 -4.54 -10.51 -36.44
N MET A 691 -4.98 -11.27 -35.42
CA MET A 691 -4.17 -12.34 -34.80
C MET A 691 -3.88 -13.52 -35.74
N LYS A 692 -4.73 -13.74 -36.75
CA LYS A 692 -4.61 -14.83 -37.75
C LYS A 692 -3.62 -14.53 -38.87
N ILE A 693 -3.22 -13.27 -39.06
CA ILE A 693 -2.27 -12.91 -40.10
C ILE A 693 -0.88 -13.48 -39.73
N HIS A 694 -0.25 -14.15 -40.69
CA HIS A 694 1.07 -14.73 -40.54
C HIS A 694 2.15 -13.68 -40.83
N ALA A 695 2.90 -13.28 -39.80
CA ALA A 695 4.00 -12.34 -39.91
C ALA A 695 5.20 -12.81 -39.07
N GLN A 696 6.42 -12.57 -39.55
CA GLN A 696 7.65 -12.95 -38.84
C GLN A 696 7.86 -12.10 -37.58
N HIS A 697 7.61 -10.79 -37.67
CA HIS A 697 7.73 -9.84 -36.57
C HIS A 697 6.41 -9.11 -36.36
N ARG A 698 6.02 -8.95 -35.09
CA ARG A 698 4.74 -8.34 -34.70
C ARG A 698 5.01 -7.14 -33.80
N ILE A 699 4.51 -5.98 -34.21
CA ILE A 699 4.70 -4.74 -33.47
C ILE A 699 3.34 -4.11 -33.19
N ALA A 700 3.10 -3.76 -31.92
CA ALA A 700 1.97 -2.95 -31.51
C ALA A 700 2.45 -1.56 -31.15
N MET A 701 1.83 -0.52 -31.71
CA MET A 701 2.09 0.87 -31.36
C MET A 701 0.86 1.47 -30.69
N THR A 702 1.06 2.11 -29.55
CA THR A 702 -0.03 2.78 -28.81
C THR A 702 0.53 3.93 -27.97
N GLY A 703 -0.32 4.89 -27.58
CA GLY A 703 0.05 5.93 -26.61
C GLY A 703 -0.09 5.49 -25.16
N THR A 704 -0.91 4.47 -24.89
CA THR A 704 -1.25 3.98 -23.55
C THR A 704 -1.30 2.46 -23.60
N PRO A 705 -0.23 1.76 -23.18
CA PRO A 705 -0.13 0.29 -23.35
C PRO A 705 -1.16 -0.49 -22.53
N ILE A 706 -1.70 0.13 -21.47
CA ILE A 706 -2.80 -0.38 -20.67
C ILE A 706 -3.75 0.81 -20.49
N GLU A 707 -4.95 0.74 -21.07
CA GLU A 707 -5.96 1.77 -20.86
C GLU A 707 -6.66 1.52 -19.51
N ASN A 708 -7.26 0.33 -19.30
CA ASN A 708 -8.19 0.18 -18.18
C ASN A 708 -8.25 -1.22 -17.52
N ARG A 709 -7.82 -2.31 -18.18
CA ARG A 709 -7.98 -3.69 -17.66
C ARG A 709 -6.81 -4.61 -18.03
N LEU A 710 -6.46 -5.55 -17.15
CA LEU A 710 -5.43 -6.56 -17.42
C LEU A 710 -5.77 -7.45 -18.63
N SER A 711 -7.05 -7.63 -18.93
CA SER A 711 -7.50 -8.35 -20.13
C SER A 711 -7.10 -7.69 -21.46
N GLU A 712 -6.91 -6.36 -21.47
CA GLU A 712 -6.45 -5.62 -22.66
C GLU A 712 -4.96 -5.88 -22.90
N LEU A 713 -4.17 -5.89 -21.82
CA LEU A 713 -2.76 -6.28 -21.84
C LEU A 713 -2.60 -7.71 -22.40
N TRP A 714 -3.41 -8.66 -21.94
CA TRP A 714 -3.41 -10.02 -22.49
C TRP A 714 -3.70 -10.04 -23.99
N SER A 715 -4.68 -9.25 -24.47
CA SER A 715 -5.02 -9.20 -25.89
C SER A 715 -3.85 -8.71 -26.75
N ILE A 716 -3.15 -7.66 -26.29
CA ILE A 716 -1.96 -7.12 -26.95
C ILE A 716 -0.82 -8.15 -26.92
N PHE A 717 -0.52 -8.75 -25.77
CA PHE A 717 0.55 -9.75 -25.65
C PHE A 717 0.27 -11.03 -26.43
N HIS A 718 -0.99 -11.46 -26.49
CA HIS A 718 -1.39 -12.60 -27.30
C HIS A 718 -1.23 -12.32 -28.80
N PHE A 719 -1.40 -11.07 -29.23
CA PHE A 719 -1.04 -10.66 -30.58
C PHE A 719 0.49 -10.68 -30.78
N LEU A 720 1.25 -10.04 -29.89
CA LEU A 720 2.71 -9.91 -30.01
C LEU A 720 3.43 -11.26 -29.99
N ASN A 721 3.15 -12.05 -28.95
CA ASN A 721 3.80 -13.30 -28.63
C ASN A 721 2.73 -14.36 -28.28
N PRO A 722 2.10 -14.98 -29.30
CA PRO A 722 1.05 -15.97 -29.08
C PRO A 722 1.51 -17.10 -28.15
N GLY A 723 0.71 -17.42 -27.14
CA GLY A 723 1.04 -18.47 -26.16
C GLY A 723 1.86 -17.99 -24.96
N TYR A 724 2.54 -16.84 -25.04
CA TYR A 724 3.42 -16.35 -23.97
C TYR A 724 2.71 -16.11 -22.64
N LEU A 725 1.45 -15.64 -22.65
CA LEU A 725 0.66 -15.46 -21.42
C LEU A 725 -0.37 -16.58 -21.19
N GLY A 726 -0.18 -17.73 -21.85
CA GLY A 726 -1.14 -18.82 -21.87
C GLY A 726 -2.48 -18.43 -22.51
N THR A 727 -3.50 -19.23 -22.23
CA THR A 727 -4.88 -18.95 -22.65
C THR A 727 -5.52 -17.84 -21.81
N LEU A 728 -6.55 -17.17 -22.35
CA LEU A 728 -7.28 -16.13 -21.60
C LEU A 728 -7.84 -16.65 -20.27
N THR A 729 -8.24 -17.93 -20.22
CA THR A 729 -8.74 -18.56 -18.99
C THR A 729 -7.62 -18.70 -17.95
N GLN A 730 -6.45 -19.20 -18.34
CA GLN A 730 -5.28 -19.34 -17.46
C GLN A 730 -4.79 -17.98 -16.97
N PHE A 731 -4.69 -17.00 -17.86
CA PHE A 731 -4.32 -15.64 -17.49
C PHE A 731 -5.30 -15.03 -16.48
N ARG A 732 -6.60 -15.29 -16.67
CA ARG A 732 -7.63 -14.82 -15.75
C ARG A 732 -7.51 -15.45 -14.37
N THR A 733 -7.22 -16.75 -14.29
CA THR A 733 -7.05 -17.46 -13.01
C THR A 733 -5.74 -17.10 -12.30
N GLN A 734 -4.65 -16.94 -13.04
CA GLN A 734 -3.30 -16.72 -12.48
C GLN A 734 -3.01 -15.25 -12.14
N PHE A 735 -3.53 -14.31 -12.93
CA PHE A 735 -3.22 -12.88 -12.78
C PHE A 735 -4.47 -12.03 -12.55
N THR A 736 -5.48 -12.09 -13.44
CA THR A 736 -6.60 -11.13 -13.38
C THR A 736 -7.41 -11.25 -12.08
N LEU A 737 -7.79 -12.46 -11.66
CA LEU A 737 -8.57 -12.68 -10.44
C LEU A 737 -7.77 -12.33 -9.16
N PRO A 738 -6.54 -12.84 -8.95
CA PRO A 738 -5.69 -12.45 -7.82
C PRO A 738 -5.48 -10.93 -7.70
N ILE A 739 -5.16 -10.26 -8.82
CA ILE A 739 -4.83 -8.83 -8.80
C ILE A 739 -6.09 -7.96 -8.63
N GLU A 740 -7.14 -8.18 -9.43
CA GLU A 740 -8.32 -7.30 -9.43
C GLU A 740 -9.26 -7.59 -8.24
N ARG A 741 -9.40 -8.85 -7.81
CA ARG A 741 -10.35 -9.25 -6.75
C ARG A 741 -9.71 -9.36 -5.38
N TYR A 742 -8.53 -9.96 -5.28
CA TYR A 742 -7.86 -10.24 -4.01
C TYR A 742 -6.75 -9.22 -3.67
N ARG A 743 -6.44 -8.30 -4.61
CA ARG A 743 -5.44 -7.23 -4.47
C ARG A 743 -4.03 -7.74 -4.09
N GLU A 744 -3.66 -8.90 -4.61
CA GLU A 744 -2.33 -9.50 -4.40
C GLU A 744 -1.25 -8.73 -5.18
N GLN A 745 -0.39 -8.01 -4.46
CA GLN A 745 0.70 -7.21 -5.06
C GLN A 745 1.78 -8.07 -5.71
N GLU A 746 2.14 -9.21 -5.10
CA GLU A 746 3.15 -10.14 -5.63
C GLU A 746 2.84 -10.61 -7.06
N ARG A 747 1.56 -10.93 -7.33
CA ARG A 747 1.09 -11.33 -8.67
C ARG A 747 1.18 -10.20 -9.69
N MET A 748 0.95 -8.95 -9.26
CA MET A 748 1.10 -7.78 -10.11
C MET A 748 2.58 -7.52 -10.45
N GLU A 749 3.47 -7.66 -9.47
CA GLU A 749 4.92 -7.52 -9.68
C GLU A 749 5.47 -8.60 -10.61
N SER A 750 5.09 -9.86 -10.40
CA SER A 750 5.45 -10.97 -11.28
C SER A 750 4.98 -10.73 -12.72
N LEU A 751 3.73 -10.32 -12.91
CA LEU A 751 3.22 -9.98 -14.24
C LEU A 751 4.01 -8.82 -14.86
N ARG A 752 4.32 -7.78 -14.08
CA ARG A 752 5.09 -6.62 -14.55
C ARG A 752 6.48 -7.03 -15.03
N LYS A 753 7.16 -7.93 -14.31
CA LYS A 753 8.47 -8.47 -14.72
C LYS A 753 8.39 -9.25 -16.03
N LEU A 754 7.33 -10.06 -16.21
CA LEU A 754 7.12 -10.83 -17.45
C LEU A 754 6.88 -9.96 -18.68
N VAL A 755 6.17 -8.83 -18.54
CA VAL A 755 5.76 -7.99 -19.67
C VAL A 755 6.73 -6.84 -19.96
N LYS A 756 7.44 -6.33 -18.95
CA LYS A 756 8.31 -5.15 -19.05
C LYS A 756 9.34 -5.25 -20.19
N PRO A 757 10.05 -6.37 -20.42
CA PRO A 757 11.06 -6.45 -21.48
C PRO A 757 10.51 -6.27 -22.90
N PHE A 758 9.20 -6.49 -23.11
CA PHE A 758 8.54 -6.41 -24.41
C PHE A 758 7.80 -5.09 -24.63
N ILE A 759 7.80 -4.17 -23.66
CA ILE A 759 7.15 -2.86 -23.77
C ILE A 759 8.21 -1.76 -23.61
N LEU A 760 8.40 -0.96 -24.66
CA LEU A 760 9.16 0.28 -24.58
C LEU A 760 8.18 1.46 -24.41
N ARG A 761 8.23 2.14 -23.26
CA ARG A 761 7.38 3.31 -22.97
C ARG A 761 8.20 4.48 -22.46
N ARG A 762 8.05 5.63 -23.11
CA ARG A 762 8.65 6.90 -22.69
C ARG A 762 7.60 8.01 -22.65
N LEU A 763 7.71 8.88 -21.65
CA LEU A 763 6.79 10.00 -21.44
C LEU A 763 7.40 11.31 -21.93
N LYS A 764 6.57 12.28 -22.32
CA LYS A 764 7.06 13.63 -22.67
C LYS A 764 7.71 14.35 -21.49
N THR A 765 7.32 13.97 -20.27
CA THR A 765 7.87 14.47 -19.00
C THR A 765 9.14 13.75 -18.56
N ASP A 766 9.67 12.83 -19.36
CA ASP A 766 10.95 12.18 -19.06
C ASP A 766 12.09 13.21 -19.15
N PRO A 767 12.93 13.38 -18.12
CA PRO A 767 14.06 14.30 -18.13
C PRO A 767 15.00 14.12 -19.35
N SER A 768 15.07 12.91 -19.90
CA SER A 768 15.86 12.61 -21.10
C SER A 768 15.22 13.08 -22.42
N ILE A 769 13.98 13.56 -22.38
CA ILE A 769 13.15 14.00 -23.52
C ILE A 769 12.78 15.49 -23.40
N ILE A 770 12.59 16.01 -22.17
CA ILE A 770 12.14 17.39 -21.87
C ILE A 770 12.98 18.47 -22.56
N VAL A 771 14.28 18.23 -22.80
CA VAL A 771 15.20 19.23 -23.37
C VAL A 771 14.76 19.74 -24.77
N ASP A 772 13.92 18.99 -25.50
CA ASP A 772 13.57 19.27 -26.90
C ASP A 772 12.12 19.75 -27.16
N LEU A 773 11.24 19.85 -26.15
CA LEU A 773 9.83 20.28 -26.31
C LEU A 773 9.56 21.60 -25.56
N PRO A 774 8.83 22.57 -26.15
CA PRO A 774 8.43 23.79 -25.45
C PRO A 774 7.48 23.50 -24.29
N GLU A 775 7.20 24.48 -23.43
CA GLU A 775 6.34 24.27 -22.27
C GLU A 775 4.87 24.07 -22.69
N LYS A 776 4.19 23.14 -22.03
CA LYS A 776 2.74 22.97 -22.09
C LYS A 776 2.12 23.60 -20.84
N ILE A 777 1.28 24.61 -21.03
CA ILE A 777 0.61 25.34 -19.95
C ILE A 777 -0.87 24.97 -20.00
N GLU A 778 -1.36 24.31 -18.96
CA GLU A 778 -2.76 23.92 -18.85
C GLU A 778 -3.51 24.86 -17.90
N SER A 779 -4.56 25.52 -18.41
CA SER A 779 -5.41 26.46 -17.68
C SER A 779 -6.86 25.99 -17.67
N LYS A 780 -7.52 26.13 -16.52
CA LYS A 780 -8.97 25.98 -16.41
C LYS A 780 -9.63 27.34 -16.63
N THR A 781 -10.60 27.38 -17.54
CA THR A 781 -11.36 28.58 -17.87
C THR A 781 -12.78 28.42 -17.36
N TYR A 782 -13.06 29.01 -16.21
CA TYR A 782 -14.38 28.94 -15.60
C TYR A 782 -15.38 29.84 -16.32
N CYS A 783 -16.60 29.32 -16.52
CA CYS A 783 -17.72 29.99 -17.16
C CYS A 783 -18.93 29.96 -16.22
N THR A 784 -19.70 31.04 -16.17
CA THR A 784 -21.00 31.05 -15.48
C THR A 784 -22.10 30.61 -16.45
N LEU A 785 -23.18 30.00 -15.94
CA LEU A 785 -24.36 29.71 -16.77
C LEU A 785 -25.18 30.99 -17.00
N SER A 786 -25.81 31.10 -18.18
CA SER A 786 -26.88 32.08 -18.39
C SER A 786 -28.13 31.70 -17.59
N GLU A 787 -29.04 32.65 -17.38
CA GLU A 787 -30.30 32.40 -16.67
C GLU A 787 -31.15 31.32 -17.37
N GLU A 788 -31.16 31.33 -18.71
CA GLU A 788 -31.80 30.29 -19.51
C GLU A 788 -31.17 28.91 -19.27
N GLN A 789 -29.83 28.83 -19.28
CA GLN A 789 -29.11 27.59 -19.02
C GLN A 789 -29.37 27.07 -17.60
N ALA A 790 -29.32 27.94 -16.59
CA ALA A 790 -29.57 27.56 -15.20
C ALA A 790 -30.99 27.00 -15.02
N THR A 791 -31.99 27.64 -15.61
CA THR A 791 -33.39 27.20 -15.56
C THR A 791 -33.57 25.83 -16.22
N LEU A 792 -33.02 25.63 -17.43
CA LEU A 792 -33.09 24.35 -18.13
C LEU A 792 -32.33 23.25 -17.40
N TYR A 793 -31.17 23.58 -16.85
CA TYR A 793 -30.33 22.65 -16.10
C TYR A 793 -31.06 22.16 -14.85
N GLN A 794 -31.60 23.07 -14.03
CA GLN A 794 -32.35 22.71 -12.84
C GLN A 794 -33.61 21.89 -13.17
N ALA A 795 -34.33 22.25 -14.23
CA ALA A 795 -35.49 21.50 -14.69
C ALA A 795 -35.11 20.05 -15.10
N ALA A 796 -33.99 19.87 -15.80
CA ALA A 796 -33.49 18.55 -16.21
C ALA A 796 -33.08 17.69 -14.99
N VAL A 797 -32.40 18.28 -14.00
CA VAL A 797 -32.04 17.59 -12.75
C VAL A 797 -33.30 17.17 -11.97
N ASN A 798 -34.25 18.09 -11.78
CA ASN A 798 -35.50 17.80 -11.08
C ASN A 798 -36.30 16.68 -11.76
N HIS A 799 -36.39 16.70 -13.09
CA HIS A 799 -37.08 15.66 -13.86
C HIS A 799 -36.39 14.29 -13.73
N MET A 800 -35.06 14.27 -13.68
CA MET A 800 -34.30 13.05 -13.44
C MET A 800 -34.61 12.46 -12.06
N MET A 801 -34.57 13.28 -11.01
CA MET A 801 -34.76 12.83 -9.63
C MET A 801 -36.16 12.28 -9.37
N GLN A 802 -37.18 12.85 -10.01
CA GLN A 802 -38.56 12.32 -9.92
C GLN A 802 -38.69 10.92 -10.54
N LYS A 803 -37.92 10.62 -11.60
CA LYS A 803 -38.02 9.35 -12.34
C LYS A 803 -36.98 8.31 -11.93
N ILE A 804 -35.84 8.68 -11.35
CA ILE A 804 -34.73 7.74 -11.14
C ILE A 804 -35.07 6.62 -10.16
N ASN A 805 -35.95 6.88 -9.20
CA ASN A 805 -36.40 5.89 -8.22
C ASN A 805 -37.41 4.88 -8.80
N SER A 806 -37.96 5.12 -10.00
CA SER A 806 -38.94 4.23 -10.65
C SER A 806 -38.34 3.38 -11.78
N VAL A 807 -37.04 3.52 -12.08
CA VAL A 807 -36.34 2.74 -13.10
C VAL A 807 -35.17 1.95 -12.51
N GLU A 808 -35.06 0.67 -12.87
CA GLU A 808 -34.00 -0.24 -12.40
C GLU A 808 -33.19 -0.84 -13.55
N GLY A 809 -32.04 -1.43 -13.21
CA GLY A 809 -31.20 -2.18 -14.14
C GLY A 809 -30.71 -1.37 -15.35
N MET A 810 -30.83 -1.95 -16.55
CA MET A 810 -30.34 -1.34 -17.79
C MET A 810 -31.09 -0.05 -18.17
N GLN A 811 -32.39 0.04 -17.82
CA GLN A 811 -33.19 1.23 -18.06
C GLN A 811 -32.71 2.41 -17.22
N ARG A 812 -32.35 2.17 -15.95
CA ARG A 812 -31.73 3.17 -15.08
C ARG A 812 -30.44 3.70 -15.69
N ARG A 813 -29.54 2.82 -16.13
CA ARG A 813 -28.25 3.21 -16.74
C ARG A 813 -28.45 4.05 -17.99
N GLY A 814 -29.36 3.64 -18.88
CA GLY A 814 -29.71 4.40 -20.07
C GLY A 814 -30.28 5.78 -19.76
N TYR A 815 -31.15 5.88 -18.75
CA TYR A 815 -31.75 7.15 -18.34
C TYR A 815 -30.73 8.11 -17.72
N VAL A 816 -29.83 7.62 -16.86
CA VAL A 816 -28.73 8.41 -16.29
C VAL A 816 -27.84 8.98 -17.40
N LEU A 817 -27.42 8.15 -18.38
CA LEU A 817 -26.60 8.60 -19.51
C LEU A 817 -27.32 9.62 -20.40
N ALA A 818 -28.63 9.47 -20.60
CA ALA A 818 -29.43 10.41 -21.37
C ALA A 818 -29.49 11.79 -20.66
N THR A 819 -29.83 11.82 -19.36
CA THR A 819 -29.84 13.08 -18.60
C THR A 819 -28.46 13.73 -18.60
N LEU A 820 -27.43 12.94 -18.40
CA LEU A 820 -26.05 13.41 -18.41
C LEU A 820 -25.68 14.08 -19.75
N THR A 821 -26.12 13.50 -20.86
CA THR A 821 -25.97 14.09 -22.20
C THR A 821 -26.72 15.42 -22.29
N HIS A 822 -27.96 15.49 -21.80
CA HIS A 822 -28.75 16.73 -21.80
C HIS A 822 -28.08 17.83 -20.97
N LEU A 823 -27.59 17.51 -19.76
CA LEU A 823 -26.92 18.48 -18.91
C LEU A 823 -25.66 19.03 -19.57
N LYS A 824 -24.85 18.18 -20.23
CA LYS A 824 -23.72 18.64 -21.04
C LYS A 824 -24.15 19.59 -22.16
N GLN A 825 -25.17 19.20 -22.93
CA GLN A 825 -25.70 20.03 -24.01
C GLN A 825 -26.19 21.39 -23.50
N ILE A 826 -26.86 21.42 -22.34
CA ILE A 826 -27.30 22.67 -21.70
C ILE A 826 -26.10 23.53 -21.30
N CYS A 827 -25.06 22.94 -20.69
CA CYS A 827 -23.83 23.65 -20.35
C CYS A 827 -23.11 24.24 -21.59
N ASP A 828 -23.15 23.54 -22.72
CA ASP A 828 -22.55 24.00 -23.98
C ASP A 828 -23.39 25.10 -24.63
N HIS A 829 -24.67 24.84 -24.91
CA HIS A 829 -25.62 25.83 -25.40
C HIS A 829 -27.09 25.33 -25.33
N PRO A 830 -28.07 26.14 -24.84
CA PRO A 830 -29.49 25.75 -24.74
C PRO A 830 -30.08 25.16 -26.03
N ALA A 831 -29.71 25.73 -27.17
CA ALA A 831 -30.18 25.29 -28.48
C ALA A 831 -29.81 23.85 -28.85
N LEU A 832 -28.74 23.28 -28.30
CA LEU A 832 -28.41 21.85 -28.50
C LEU A 832 -29.45 20.93 -27.86
N TYR A 833 -29.93 21.33 -26.68
CA TYR A 833 -30.94 20.59 -25.93
C TYR A 833 -32.36 20.84 -26.48
N LEU A 834 -32.67 22.08 -26.85
CA LEU A 834 -33.98 22.47 -27.39
C LEU A 834 -34.17 22.10 -28.86
N HIS A 835 -33.10 21.75 -29.58
CA HIS A 835 -33.09 21.48 -31.02
C HIS A 835 -33.65 22.64 -31.86
N GLN A 836 -33.23 23.86 -31.56
CA GLN A 836 -33.68 25.10 -32.21
C GLN A 836 -32.52 25.83 -32.89
N SER A 837 -32.81 26.67 -33.89
CA SER A 837 -31.83 27.64 -34.38
C SER A 837 -31.59 28.72 -33.33
N ALA A 838 -30.34 29.04 -33.06
CA ALA A 838 -29.97 30.12 -32.14
C ALA A 838 -29.48 31.34 -32.91
N ASP A 839 -30.06 32.49 -32.57
CA ASP A 839 -29.48 33.81 -32.83
C ASP A 839 -28.85 34.31 -31.52
N HIS A 840 -27.81 35.15 -31.61
CA HIS A 840 -27.06 35.69 -30.45
C HIS A 840 -26.54 34.62 -29.47
N LEU A 841 -25.71 33.69 -29.98
CA LEU A 841 -25.23 32.51 -29.23
C LEU A 841 -24.43 32.86 -27.97
N ASP A 842 -23.69 33.96 -28.00
CA ASP A 842 -22.89 34.46 -26.88
C ASP A 842 -23.74 34.91 -25.67
N ARG A 843 -24.92 35.45 -25.91
CA ARG A 843 -25.83 35.90 -24.83
C ARG A 843 -26.53 34.72 -24.13
N ARG A 844 -26.75 33.63 -24.86
CA ARG A 844 -27.50 32.46 -24.37
C ARG A 844 -26.62 31.40 -23.73
N SER A 845 -25.30 31.42 -23.96
CA SER A 845 -24.34 30.49 -23.35
C SER A 845 -23.11 31.20 -22.79
N GLY A 846 -22.85 30.99 -21.50
CA GLY A 846 -21.64 31.54 -20.88
C GLY A 846 -20.34 30.95 -21.42
N LYS A 847 -20.34 29.68 -21.87
CA LYS A 847 -19.17 29.11 -22.57
C LYS A 847 -18.93 29.78 -23.91
N VAL A 848 -19.99 30.07 -24.69
CA VAL A 848 -19.85 30.76 -25.97
C VAL A 848 -19.34 32.18 -25.76
N ARG A 849 -19.84 32.90 -24.76
CA ARG A 849 -19.31 34.22 -24.37
C ARG A 849 -17.82 34.14 -24.07
N ARG A 850 -17.43 33.25 -23.16
CA ARG A 850 -16.03 33.14 -22.70
C ARG A 850 -15.07 32.66 -23.77
N VAL A 851 -15.49 31.71 -24.61
CA VAL A 851 -14.65 31.26 -25.73
C VAL A 851 -14.50 32.32 -26.81
N THR A 852 -15.52 33.17 -27.01
CA THR A 852 -15.45 34.28 -27.96
C THR A 852 -14.41 35.30 -27.51
N GLU A 853 -14.42 35.69 -26.23
CA GLU A 853 -13.39 36.55 -25.63
C GLU A 853 -12.00 35.92 -25.77
N LEU A 854 -11.85 34.65 -25.40
CA LEU A 854 -10.56 33.96 -25.47
C LEU A 854 -10.02 33.85 -26.90
N VAL A 855 -10.88 33.51 -27.87
CA VAL A 855 -10.46 33.41 -29.28
C VAL A 855 -10.12 34.79 -29.83
N HIS A 856 -10.88 35.82 -29.47
CA HIS A 856 -10.56 37.21 -29.84
C HIS A 856 -9.16 37.60 -29.38
N ASP A 857 -8.81 37.37 -28.11
CA ASP A 857 -7.48 37.66 -27.56
C ASP A 857 -6.36 36.90 -28.31
N ILE A 858 -6.59 35.63 -28.64
CA ILE A 858 -5.64 34.81 -29.40
C ILE A 858 -5.45 35.37 -30.82
N MET A 859 -6.53 35.85 -31.46
CA MET A 859 -6.46 36.44 -32.79
C MET A 859 -5.70 37.77 -32.80
N GLU A 860 -5.88 38.61 -31.77
CA GLU A 860 -5.13 39.87 -31.61
C GLU A 860 -3.62 39.62 -31.51
N GLN A 861 -3.23 38.53 -30.84
CA GLN A 861 -1.83 38.11 -30.73
C GLN A 861 -1.27 37.44 -32.00
N GLN A 862 -2.09 37.35 -33.05
CA GLN A 862 -1.77 36.69 -34.31
C GLN A 862 -1.44 35.20 -34.18
N GLU A 863 -2.07 34.53 -33.22
CA GLU A 863 -1.83 33.13 -32.90
C GLU A 863 -2.93 32.23 -33.44
N ALA A 864 -2.70 30.91 -33.42
CA ALA A 864 -3.60 29.94 -34.04
C ALA A 864 -4.18 28.98 -32.99
N VAL A 865 -5.46 28.67 -33.14
CA VAL A 865 -6.26 27.94 -32.15
C VAL A 865 -6.92 26.70 -32.74
N LEU A 866 -6.83 25.59 -32.00
CA LEU A 866 -7.66 24.41 -32.19
C LEU A 866 -8.78 24.42 -31.16
N LEU A 867 -10.03 24.36 -31.60
CA LEU A 867 -11.18 24.23 -30.72
C LEU A 867 -11.82 22.86 -30.88
N PHE A 868 -11.89 22.10 -29.79
CA PHE A 868 -12.48 20.77 -29.77
C PHE A 868 -13.87 20.79 -29.12
N THR A 869 -14.83 20.14 -29.78
CA THR A 869 -16.17 19.89 -29.25
C THR A 869 -16.63 18.45 -29.53
N GLN A 870 -17.44 17.89 -28.64
CA GLN A 870 -18.07 16.58 -28.79
C GLN A 870 -19.20 16.61 -29.82
N TYR A 871 -19.91 17.74 -29.96
CA TYR A 871 -21.14 17.84 -30.73
C TYR A 871 -20.91 18.55 -32.07
N VAL A 872 -21.27 17.88 -33.17
CA VAL A 872 -21.10 18.44 -34.52
C VAL A 872 -21.95 19.70 -34.70
N ASP A 873 -23.17 19.70 -34.17
CA ASP A 873 -24.07 20.85 -34.21
C ASP A 873 -23.50 22.06 -33.48
N MET A 874 -22.80 21.85 -32.36
CA MET A 874 -22.08 22.91 -31.64
C MET A 874 -20.93 23.47 -32.48
N GLY A 875 -20.16 22.59 -33.14
CA GLY A 875 -19.10 23.02 -34.04
C GLY A 875 -19.60 23.87 -35.22
N ASN A 876 -20.75 23.51 -35.80
CA ASN A 876 -21.41 24.31 -36.83
C ASN A 876 -21.86 25.68 -36.30
N MET A 877 -22.47 25.69 -35.12
CA MET A 877 -22.91 26.90 -34.43
C MET A 877 -21.75 27.85 -34.13
N LEU A 878 -20.65 27.34 -33.56
CA LEU A 878 -19.43 28.10 -33.30
C LEU A 878 -18.78 28.62 -34.59
N ALA A 879 -18.71 27.79 -35.63
CA ALA A 879 -18.15 28.20 -36.92
C ALA A 879 -18.95 29.35 -37.55
N LYS A 880 -20.29 29.32 -37.45
CA LYS A 880 -21.15 30.42 -37.89
C LYS A 880 -20.93 31.67 -37.04
N HIS A 881 -20.97 31.53 -35.71
CA HIS A 881 -20.79 32.62 -34.75
C HIS A 881 -19.47 33.36 -34.93
N PHE A 882 -18.35 32.65 -35.03
CA PHE A 882 -17.04 33.28 -35.22
C PHE A 882 -16.90 33.96 -36.58
N ARG A 883 -17.52 33.45 -37.65
CA ARG A 883 -17.52 34.14 -38.96
C ARG A 883 -18.31 35.44 -38.89
N GLU A 884 -19.41 35.47 -38.14
CA GLU A 884 -20.27 36.65 -38.02
C GLU A 884 -19.69 37.70 -37.07
N VAL A 885 -19.19 37.29 -35.91
CA VAL A 885 -18.72 38.19 -34.83
C VAL A 885 -17.26 38.58 -35.00
N LEU A 886 -16.37 37.64 -35.33
CA LEU A 886 -14.93 37.89 -35.46
C LEU A 886 -14.53 38.25 -36.90
N GLN A 887 -15.45 38.11 -37.87
CA GLN A 887 -15.20 38.35 -39.31
C GLN A 887 -14.02 37.53 -39.88
N GLU A 888 -13.75 36.37 -39.29
CA GLU A 888 -12.65 35.49 -39.68
C GLU A 888 -13.18 34.22 -40.35
N GLU A 889 -12.44 33.69 -41.33
CA GLU A 889 -12.74 32.36 -41.88
C GLU A 889 -12.48 31.30 -40.80
N VAL A 890 -13.30 30.24 -40.78
CA VAL A 890 -13.18 29.16 -39.80
C VAL A 890 -13.25 27.81 -40.51
N LEU A 891 -12.24 26.97 -40.30
CA LEU A 891 -12.25 25.58 -40.74
C LEU A 891 -12.97 24.72 -39.70
N PHE A 892 -13.76 23.75 -40.16
CA PHE A 892 -14.44 22.80 -39.29
C PHE A 892 -14.29 21.37 -39.80
N LEU A 893 -13.61 20.52 -39.02
CA LEU A 893 -13.40 19.12 -39.33
C LEU A 893 -14.32 18.21 -38.49
N HIS A 894 -15.22 17.51 -39.17
CA HIS A 894 -16.10 16.51 -38.57
C HIS A 894 -16.15 15.22 -39.39
N GLY A 895 -16.80 14.18 -38.84
CA GLY A 895 -16.81 12.84 -39.44
C GLY A 895 -17.51 12.72 -40.79
N GLY A 896 -18.28 13.73 -41.20
CA GLY A 896 -18.98 13.77 -42.49
C GLY A 896 -18.16 14.39 -43.63
N VAL A 897 -17.01 15.00 -43.33
CA VAL A 897 -16.13 15.61 -44.34
C VAL A 897 -15.42 14.53 -45.13
N SER A 898 -15.36 14.68 -46.46
CA SER A 898 -14.68 13.73 -47.34
C SER A 898 -13.16 13.69 -47.04
N LYS A 899 -12.50 12.61 -47.48
CA LYS A 899 -11.06 12.43 -47.26
C LYS A 899 -10.24 13.55 -47.91
N GLN A 900 -10.62 13.96 -49.12
CA GLN A 900 -9.92 14.99 -49.88
C GLN A 900 -10.08 16.37 -49.22
N GLU A 901 -11.30 16.77 -48.90
CA GLU A 901 -11.57 18.04 -48.20
C GLU A 901 -10.86 18.10 -46.84
N ARG A 902 -10.80 16.98 -46.11
CA ARG A 902 -10.05 16.90 -44.85
C ARG A 902 -8.58 17.22 -45.03
N ASP A 903 -7.94 16.60 -46.02
CA ASP A 903 -6.51 16.81 -46.29
C ASP A 903 -6.26 18.26 -46.71
N ASP A 904 -7.14 18.82 -47.56
CA ASP A 904 -7.07 20.23 -47.98
C ASP A 904 -7.20 21.20 -46.79
N MET A 905 -8.12 20.95 -45.85
CA MET A 905 -8.26 21.77 -44.64
C MET A 905 -7.00 21.72 -43.76
N ILE A 906 -6.42 20.53 -43.57
CA ILE A 906 -5.20 20.34 -42.76
C ILE A 906 -4.02 21.06 -43.42
N ASP A 907 -3.84 20.90 -44.73
CA ASP A 907 -2.73 21.49 -45.48
C ASP A 907 -2.87 23.03 -45.55
N ARG A 908 -4.09 23.55 -45.74
CA ARG A 908 -4.39 25.00 -45.63
C ARG A 908 -4.06 25.55 -44.25
N PHE A 909 -4.47 24.84 -43.19
CA PHE A 909 -4.16 25.27 -41.82
C PHE A 909 -2.66 25.25 -41.56
N GLN A 910 -1.96 24.15 -41.82
CA GLN A 910 -0.54 24.00 -41.49
C GLN A 910 0.40 24.87 -42.33
N SER A 911 0.06 25.17 -43.59
CA SER A 911 0.90 26.01 -44.47
C SER A 911 0.97 27.48 -44.09
N GLY A 912 0.13 27.94 -43.16
CA GLY A 912 0.05 29.36 -42.80
C GLY A 912 -0.90 30.19 -43.68
N MET A 913 -1.34 29.65 -44.82
CA MET A 913 -2.20 30.35 -45.79
C MET A 913 -3.70 30.26 -45.48
N GLY A 914 -4.12 29.34 -44.62
CA GLY A 914 -5.49 29.20 -44.13
C GLY A 914 -5.77 29.97 -42.84
N PRO A 915 -7.02 29.98 -42.38
CA PRO A 915 -7.45 30.72 -41.20
C PRO A 915 -6.77 30.23 -39.91
N ARG A 916 -6.82 31.08 -38.90
CA ARG A 916 -6.22 30.84 -37.57
C ARG A 916 -7.12 30.03 -36.63
N ILE A 917 -8.41 29.91 -36.94
CA ILE A 917 -9.39 29.16 -36.15
C ILE A 917 -9.69 27.84 -36.86
N PHE A 918 -9.41 26.73 -36.18
CA PHE A 918 -9.75 25.39 -36.65
C PHE A 918 -10.56 24.64 -35.59
N ILE A 919 -11.83 24.37 -35.90
CA ILE A 919 -12.73 23.59 -35.05
C ILE A 919 -12.63 22.11 -35.44
N LEU A 920 -12.57 21.23 -34.45
CA LEU A 920 -12.53 19.79 -34.65
C LEU A 920 -13.57 19.11 -33.75
N SER A 921 -14.34 18.19 -34.31
CA SER A 921 -15.11 17.26 -33.47
C SER A 921 -14.16 16.26 -32.80
N LEU A 922 -14.31 15.97 -31.51
CA LEU A 922 -13.39 15.09 -30.75
C LEU A 922 -13.17 13.72 -31.42
N LYS A 923 -14.21 13.12 -32.00
CA LYS A 923 -14.11 11.84 -32.72
C LYS A 923 -13.37 11.95 -34.06
N ALA A 924 -13.47 13.08 -34.76
CA ALA A 924 -12.74 13.30 -36.01
C ALA A 924 -11.31 13.81 -35.79
N GLY A 925 -11.06 14.50 -34.69
CA GLY A 925 -9.74 14.99 -34.26
C GLY A 925 -8.93 13.97 -33.43
N GLY A 926 -9.56 12.91 -32.93
CA GLY A 926 -8.94 11.84 -32.14
C GLY A 926 -7.97 10.94 -32.91
N VAL A 927 -7.69 11.22 -34.18
CA VAL A 927 -6.94 10.34 -35.08
C VAL A 927 -5.69 11.02 -35.62
N GLY A 928 -4.51 10.67 -35.08
CA GLY A 928 -3.14 10.88 -35.60
C GLY A 928 -2.71 12.19 -36.29
N LEU A 929 -3.54 13.24 -36.35
CA LEU A 929 -3.23 14.47 -37.08
C LEU A 929 -2.04 15.22 -36.50
N ASN A 930 -1.31 15.93 -37.35
CA ASN A 930 -0.21 16.82 -36.96
C ASN A 930 -0.63 18.27 -37.24
N LEU A 931 -0.90 19.05 -36.19
CA LEU A 931 -1.45 20.42 -36.25
C LEU A 931 -0.58 21.42 -35.46
N THR A 932 0.74 21.30 -35.59
CA THR A 932 1.77 22.08 -34.88
C THR A 932 1.73 23.60 -35.08
N ARG A 933 1.00 24.13 -36.09
CA ARG A 933 0.81 25.59 -36.23
C ARG A 933 0.06 26.18 -35.04
N ALA A 934 -0.89 25.44 -34.46
CA ALA A 934 -1.64 25.92 -33.32
C ALA A 934 -0.81 25.86 -32.05
N ASN A 935 -0.79 26.97 -31.31
CA ASN A 935 -0.21 27.06 -29.98
C ASN A 935 -1.28 27.28 -28.90
N HIS A 936 -2.55 27.40 -29.28
CA HIS A 936 -3.69 27.35 -28.37
C HIS A 936 -4.57 26.14 -28.68
N VAL A 937 -4.96 25.42 -27.63
CA VAL A 937 -5.94 24.33 -27.69
C VAL A 937 -7.06 24.66 -26.72
N ILE A 938 -8.30 24.67 -27.19
CA ILE A 938 -9.49 24.91 -26.39
C ILE A 938 -10.34 23.65 -26.40
N HIS A 939 -10.60 23.08 -25.23
CA HIS A 939 -11.63 22.06 -25.04
C HIS A 939 -12.92 22.76 -24.61
N PHE A 940 -13.89 22.82 -25.53
CA PHE A 940 -15.19 23.47 -25.32
C PHE A 940 -16.06 22.69 -24.33
N ASP A 941 -16.04 21.36 -24.44
CA ASP A 941 -16.82 20.45 -23.61
C ASP A 941 -15.88 19.50 -22.87
N ARG A 942 -16.15 19.19 -21.59
CA ARG A 942 -15.31 18.30 -20.79
C ARG A 942 -15.54 16.84 -21.16
N TRP A 943 -14.46 16.16 -21.52
CA TRP A 943 -14.45 14.72 -21.74
C TRP A 943 -13.76 14.02 -20.57
N TRP A 944 -14.50 13.23 -19.80
CA TRP A 944 -14.01 12.75 -18.50
C TRP A 944 -12.97 11.64 -18.58
N ASN A 945 -12.68 11.09 -19.76
CA ASN A 945 -11.50 10.26 -19.95
C ASN A 945 -10.30 11.15 -20.33
N PRO A 946 -9.33 11.36 -19.42
CA PRO A 946 -8.18 12.25 -19.67
C PRO A 946 -7.36 11.84 -20.89
N ALA A 947 -7.30 10.54 -21.22
CA ALA A 947 -6.53 10.04 -22.35
C ALA A 947 -7.03 10.59 -23.69
N VAL A 948 -8.35 10.80 -23.83
CA VAL A 948 -8.96 11.32 -25.06
C VAL A 948 -8.69 12.82 -25.21
N GLU A 949 -8.83 13.60 -24.13
CA GLU A 949 -8.49 15.04 -24.13
C GLU A 949 -6.99 15.25 -24.37
N ASN A 950 -6.13 14.45 -23.73
CA ASN A 950 -4.69 14.50 -23.93
C ASN A 950 -4.32 14.14 -25.38
N GLN A 951 -4.95 13.13 -25.96
CA GLN A 951 -4.76 12.76 -27.37
C GLN A 951 -5.15 13.89 -28.33
N ALA A 952 -6.23 14.63 -28.03
CA ALA A 952 -6.63 15.80 -28.81
C ALA A 952 -5.66 16.99 -28.63
N THR A 953 -5.17 17.20 -27.40
CA THR A 953 -4.18 18.23 -27.06
C THR A 953 -2.83 17.98 -27.73
N ASP A 954 -2.42 16.71 -27.77
CA ASP A 954 -1.18 16.23 -28.39
C ASP A 954 -1.14 16.41 -29.92
N ARG A 955 -2.23 16.88 -30.55
CA ARG A 955 -2.25 17.28 -31.96
C ARG A 955 -1.47 18.57 -32.21
N ALA A 956 -1.53 19.51 -31.26
CA ALA A 956 -0.78 20.76 -31.25
C ALA A 956 0.52 20.64 -30.44
N TYR A 957 0.51 19.91 -29.32
CA TYR A 957 1.70 19.63 -28.51
C TYR A 957 2.51 18.42 -29.03
N ARG A 958 3.11 18.59 -30.21
CA ARG A 958 3.84 17.55 -30.95
C ARG A 958 5.19 18.06 -31.42
N ILE A 959 6.12 17.14 -31.69
CA ILE A 959 7.44 17.47 -32.25
C ILE A 959 7.26 18.27 -33.55
N GLY A 960 7.94 19.42 -33.63
CA GLY A 960 7.75 20.43 -34.68
C GLY A 960 7.05 21.69 -34.17
N GLN A 961 6.45 21.64 -32.97
CA GLN A 961 6.01 22.80 -32.24
C GLN A 961 7.20 23.64 -31.78
N LYS A 962 7.16 24.95 -32.07
CA LYS A 962 8.21 25.92 -31.71
C LYS A 962 7.78 26.92 -30.64
N LYS A 963 6.49 26.98 -30.33
CA LYS A 963 5.88 27.86 -29.33
C LYS A 963 5.37 27.06 -28.14
N ASN A 964 5.29 27.70 -26.98
CA ASN A 964 4.58 27.12 -25.83
C ASN A 964 3.12 26.87 -26.20
N VAL A 965 2.58 25.73 -25.74
CA VAL A 965 1.19 25.33 -26.03
C VAL A 965 0.31 25.61 -24.83
N HIS A 966 -0.67 26.48 -25.01
CA HIS A 966 -1.68 26.82 -24.01
C HIS A 966 -2.92 25.96 -24.20
N VAL A 967 -3.31 25.22 -23.16
CA VAL A 967 -4.46 24.32 -23.18
C VAL A 967 -5.52 24.87 -22.24
N HIS A 968 -6.63 25.32 -22.81
CA HIS A 968 -7.76 25.92 -22.10
C HIS A 968 -8.89 24.90 -21.98
N ARG A 969 -9.30 24.60 -20.75
CA ARG A 969 -10.45 23.72 -20.48
C ARG A 969 -11.60 24.54 -19.95
N LEU A 970 -12.66 24.67 -20.74
CA LEU A 970 -13.86 25.40 -20.34
C LEU A 970 -14.67 24.56 -19.35
N ILE A 971 -15.06 25.16 -18.22
CA ILE A 971 -15.79 24.48 -17.14
C ILE A 971 -16.92 25.40 -16.65
N CYS A 972 -18.16 24.93 -16.71
CA CYS A 972 -19.30 25.65 -16.14
C CYS A 972 -19.33 25.53 -14.61
N GLN A 973 -19.25 26.66 -13.92
CA GLN A 973 -19.30 26.75 -12.45
C GLN A 973 -20.67 26.35 -11.91
N GLY A 974 -20.66 25.73 -10.73
CA GLY A 974 -21.87 25.27 -10.04
C GLY A 974 -22.54 24.06 -10.67
N THR A 975 -22.00 23.51 -11.76
CA THR A 975 -22.59 22.39 -12.51
C THR A 975 -21.89 21.06 -12.24
N LEU A 976 -22.39 19.99 -12.90
CA LEU A 976 -21.72 18.69 -12.93
C LEU A 976 -20.28 18.77 -13.46
N GLU A 977 -19.95 19.71 -14.36
CA GLU A 977 -18.60 19.79 -14.94
C GLU A 977 -17.56 20.14 -13.87
N GLU A 978 -17.87 21.10 -12.99
CA GLU A 978 -17.00 21.50 -11.89
C GLU A 978 -16.88 20.39 -10.83
N ARG A 979 -18.00 19.72 -10.48
CA ARG A 979 -17.97 18.63 -9.51
C ARG A 979 -17.18 17.43 -10.00
N ILE A 980 -17.29 17.07 -11.28
CA ILE A 980 -16.48 16.01 -11.86
C ILE A 980 -15.00 16.41 -11.88
N ASP A 981 -14.69 17.66 -12.21
CA ASP A 981 -13.33 18.18 -12.15
C ASP A 981 -12.72 18.10 -10.73
N GLN A 982 -13.48 18.49 -9.71
CA GLN A 982 -13.08 18.36 -8.29
C GLN A 982 -12.91 16.90 -7.85
N LEU A 983 -13.75 15.99 -8.33
CA LEU A 983 -13.60 14.54 -8.09
C LEU A 983 -12.33 13.98 -8.74
N MET A 984 -11.97 14.46 -9.93
CA MET A 984 -10.73 14.07 -10.61
C MET A 984 -9.48 14.56 -9.84
N GLU A 985 -9.53 15.74 -9.22
CA GLU A 985 -8.40 16.29 -8.45
C GLU A 985 -8.24 15.66 -7.06
N SER A 986 -9.34 15.50 -6.32
CA SER A 986 -9.32 15.03 -4.92
C SER A 986 -8.90 13.57 -4.74
N LYS A 987 -8.88 12.77 -5.82
CA LYS A 987 -8.60 11.34 -5.77
C LYS A 987 -7.59 10.87 -6.82
N ARG A 988 -6.56 11.65 -7.18
CA ARG A 988 -5.64 11.33 -8.30
C ARG A 988 -5.26 9.84 -8.47
N GLU A 989 -4.92 9.11 -7.40
CA GLU A 989 -4.57 7.67 -7.46
C GLU A 989 -5.78 6.71 -7.62
N LEU A 990 -6.94 7.01 -7.05
CA LEU A 990 -8.17 6.20 -7.17
C LEU A 990 -8.99 6.59 -8.41
N ALA A 991 -8.96 7.86 -8.78
CA ALA A 991 -9.58 8.47 -9.95
C ALA A 991 -8.96 7.89 -11.23
N GLU A 992 -7.64 7.70 -11.26
CA GLU A 992 -6.96 6.98 -12.34
C GLU A 992 -7.39 5.50 -12.42
N GLN A 993 -7.89 4.86 -11.38
CA GLN A 993 -8.37 3.46 -11.50
C GLN A 993 -9.87 3.36 -11.83
N VAL A 994 -10.68 4.33 -11.44
CA VAL A 994 -12.15 4.28 -11.55
C VAL A 994 -12.67 4.99 -12.81
N ILE A 995 -12.07 6.11 -13.22
CA ILE A 995 -12.60 7.02 -14.25
C ILE A 995 -12.22 6.58 -15.68
N HIS A 996 -11.20 5.72 -15.80
CA HIS A 996 -10.77 5.07 -17.04
C HIS A 996 -11.91 4.24 -17.72
N SER A 997 -12.96 3.88 -16.97
CA SER A 997 -14.19 3.27 -17.49
C SER A 997 -15.13 4.22 -18.27
N GLY A 998 -14.77 5.50 -18.45
CA GLY A 998 -15.58 6.50 -19.14
C GLY A 998 -16.73 7.00 -18.27
N GLU A 999 -17.92 7.19 -18.83
CA GLU A 999 -19.09 7.69 -18.09
C GLU A 999 -19.82 6.60 -17.27
N GLN A 1000 -19.36 5.34 -17.36
CA GLN A 1000 -20.07 4.19 -16.79
C GLN A 1000 -20.13 4.20 -15.26
N TRP A 1001 -19.08 4.68 -14.58
CA TRP A 1001 -19.06 4.74 -13.11
C TRP A 1001 -20.17 5.64 -12.54
N ILE A 1002 -20.55 6.70 -13.27
CA ILE A 1002 -21.65 7.59 -12.89
C ILE A 1002 -22.97 6.82 -12.88
N THR A 1003 -23.15 5.87 -13.79
CA THR A 1003 -24.38 5.06 -13.86
C THR A 1003 -24.53 4.06 -12.71
N GLU A 1004 -23.45 3.78 -11.97
CA GLU A 1004 -23.44 2.86 -10.82
C GLU A 1004 -23.65 3.60 -9.48
N LEU A 1005 -23.58 4.94 -9.46
CA LEU A 1005 -23.81 5.76 -8.26
C LEU A 1005 -25.25 5.63 -7.75
N SER A 1006 -25.45 5.76 -6.44
CA SER A 1006 -26.77 5.82 -5.81
C SER A 1006 -27.53 7.09 -6.19
N ALA A 1007 -28.85 7.12 -5.96
CA ALA A 1007 -29.67 8.30 -6.28
C ALA A 1007 -29.24 9.56 -5.51
N ASN A 1008 -28.81 9.41 -4.26
CA ASN A 1008 -28.33 10.52 -3.43
C ASN A 1008 -26.97 11.03 -3.91
N GLU A 1009 -26.07 10.13 -4.30
CA GLU A 1009 -24.77 10.51 -4.88
C GLU A 1009 -24.95 11.20 -6.25
N LEU A 1010 -25.90 10.74 -7.06
CA LEU A 1010 -26.25 11.41 -8.33
C LEU A 1010 -26.85 12.79 -8.12
N HIS A 1011 -27.73 12.95 -7.11
CA HIS A 1011 -28.26 14.26 -6.74
C HIS A 1011 -27.13 15.22 -6.36
N SER A 1012 -26.27 14.79 -5.45
CA SER A 1012 -25.10 15.57 -5.01
C SER A 1012 -24.09 15.82 -6.12
N LEU A 1013 -24.11 15.05 -7.21
CA LEU A 1013 -23.26 15.28 -8.37
C LEU A 1013 -23.88 16.28 -9.35
N PHE A 1014 -25.21 16.25 -9.53
CA PHE A 1014 -25.89 17.02 -10.58
C PHE A 1014 -26.54 18.32 -10.12
N GLU A 1015 -26.90 18.46 -8.85
CA GLU A 1015 -27.50 19.68 -8.28
C GLU A 1015 -26.73 20.97 -8.65
N LEU A 1016 -27.45 22.02 -9.03
CA LEU A 1016 -26.87 23.32 -9.37
C LEU A 1016 -26.59 24.11 -8.07
N ARG A 1017 -25.44 24.79 -8.02
CA ARG A 1017 -25.16 25.79 -6.99
C ARG A 1017 -25.76 27.15 -7.38
N GLU A 1018 -26.79 27.59 -6.66
CA GLU A 1018 -27.59 28.78 -6.97
C GLU A 1018 -26.83 30.11 -6.79
N ASP A 1019 -25.72 30.11 -6.05
CA ASP A 1019 -24.88 31.29 -5.75
C ASP A 1019 -24.00 31.77 -6.92
N LEU A 1020 -24.00 31.06 -8.06
CA LEU A 1020 -23.06 31.27 -9.17
C LEU A 1020 -23.74 31.58 -10.52
N ILE A 1021 -25.03 31.95 -10.51
CA ILE A 1021 -25.77 32.35 -11.71
C ILE A 1021 -25.39 33.78 -12.10
N CYS A 1022 -25.16 34.04 -13.39
CA CYS A 1022 -24.86 35.38 -13.89
C CYS A 1022 -26.06 36.32 -13.62
N GLN A 1023 -25.93 37.21 -12.64
CA GLN A 1023 -26.86 38.34 -12.48
C GLN A 1023 -26.48 39.39 -13.53
N GLU A 1024 -27.42 39.78 -14.38
CA GLU A 1024 -27.22 40.93 -15.27
C GLU A 1024 -27.04 42.17 -14.39
N GLU A 1025 -25.86 42.79 -14.43
CA GLU A 1025 -25.73 44.19 -14.05
C GLU A 1025 -26.48 45.00 -15.11
N ASP A 1026 -27.63 45.54 -14.71
CA ASP A 1026 -28.30 46.67 -15.35
C ASP A 1026 -27.35 47.88 -15.37
N ASP A 1027 -26.40 47.90 -16.30
CA ASP A 1027 -25.68 49.14 -16.65
C ASP A 1027 -26.39 49.80 -17.84
N LEU A 1028 -27.31 50.69 -17.45
CA LEU A 1028 -27.70 51.89 -18.18
C LEU A 1028 -26.44 52.66 -18.62
N LEU A 1029 -26.08 52.62 -19.90
CA LEU A 1029 -25.79 53.79 -20.78
C LEU A 1029 -25.42 53.38 -22.21
#